data_AF-A0A9D8IMV9-F1
#
_entry.id   AF-A0A9D8IMV9-F1
#
_cell.length_a   1.000
_cell.length_b   1.000
_cell.length_c   1.000
_cell.angle_alpha   90.00
_cell.angle_beta   90.00
_cell.angle_gamma   90.00
#
_symmetry.space_group_name_H-M   'P 1'
#
loop_
_entity.id
_entity.type
_entity.pdbx_description
1 polymer ?
#
loop_
_entity_poly.entity_id
_entity_poly.type
_entity_poly.pdbx_seq_one_letter_code
_entity_poly.pdbx_strand_id
1 'polypeptide(L)'
;YPFQRQRYWWQRRGEGEAPASLWLEHIKGPQGASPSPAAAPPISKAAAAVLEPMALPGGQEQRFCTWLAEAAPADLADHRLRSQVVFPAAGFVQLALQALALRGEPLALAGLELDQPLRLAEQPTALQLVLGQRIEFHSEAPEGWRSHGSVERPLAPLEPGDGPALADSAPENADALDLEGFYGALAGFGLCYGPAFRPLQRLVCEEQRAWAQLQRSEGANDWALLDGCFQAVAATLDPQAAAGQLLLPVGLEALWLQQLPLPDALECRVALQPSTEPAFVRADLELRSGEEVIGWVRGFRLRRLPRQALDWLFPQALGEADAAAELPPQSGWLVRAAWEPLEEITTVSSEAPPSGPEAPQLHWPDPDQPLEQALADLLALAQQGPSRLWLVLEGQGPLQEALAAFVRTAALEKPASRWFTLWLQEGARRQRLPIPWGRIAALAEQEPALAFDGQRLLQQRLVPLPPERFRFATGSFGMLESLAPAPLPPQGPAAGELELAVEATGLNFRDVLNALGLLRSYSRQLGLDAAAQVPFGGECVGRVVAVGEGVDPALVGQRLLAALAVGSLASHVVCRAELCVPLPESLTPEQGASLSTAFLTALYGLHTLAQLQPGESVLIHAAAGGVGQAALQVALRAGARVYATASGPKQARLLEQGCTAVFDSRSLEFVEPLLAATGGRGVDVVLNSLKGEWVDASFDALAPGGRFVELGKIEIWSRSEAEERRPDARYLPFDLLEVAAAEPLLVRGLLEQLLADLQAGVYSLLPLQSFAIEHTVEAFRLMAQARHVGKVVIRQPERPAA
;
A
#
# COMPACT_ATOMS: atom_id res chain seq x y z
N TYR A 1 -61.06 -2.70 -10.12
CA TYR A 1 -60.78 -1.68 -9.10
C TYR A 1 -59.31 -1.29 -9.21
N PRO A 2 -59.02 0.00 -9.33
CA PRO A 2 -57.95 0.50 -10.16
C PRO A 2 -56.74 0.90 -9.31
N PHE A 3 -55.57 0.49 -9.76
CA PHE A 3 -54.33 1.21 -9.53
C PHE A 3 -54.56 2.66 -9.96
N GLN A 4 -54.38 3.61 -9.04
CA GLN A 4 -53.96 5.01 -9.24
C GLN A 4 -54.41 5.88 -8.05
N ARG A 5 -53.51 6.80 -7.66
CA ARG A 5 -53.70 8.04 -6.88
C ARG A 5 -53.80 7.81 -5.35
N GLN A 6 -52.93 8.35 -4.50
CA GLN A 6 -52.36 9.70 -4.52
C GLN A 6 -50.96 9.75 -3.90
N ARG A 7 -50.17 10.67 -4.46
CA ARG A 7 -48.87 11.15 -3.99
C ARG A 7 -49.02 11.88 -2.66
N TYR A 8 -48.09 11.65 -1.74
CA TYR A 8 -47.68 12.63 -0.73
C TYR A 8 -46.18 12.89 -0.90
N TRP A 9 -45.80 13.60 -1.97
CA TRP A 9 -44.51 14.28 -2.02
C TRP A 9 -44.77 15.77 -1.89
N TRP A 10 -44.24 16.36 -0.83
CA TRP A 10 -44.13 17.79 -0.68
C TRP A 10 -43.12 18.31 -1.71
N GLN A 11 -43.50 19.32 -2.49
CA GLN A 11 -42.59 20.05 -3.38
C GLN A 11 -41.64 20.92 -2.56
N ARG A 12 -40.33 20.84 -2.84
CA ARG A 12 -39.36 21.85 -2.42
C ARG A 12 -39.39 23.02 -3.43
N ARG A 13 -39.70 24.22 -2.93
CA ARG A 13 -39.31 25.50 -3.52
C ARG A 13 -37.99 25.92 -2.87
N GLY A 14 -37.06 26.45 -3.67
CA GLY A 14 -35.96 27.30 -3.20
C GLY A 14 -34.66 26.57 -2.86
N GLU A 15 -33.69 26.74 -3.76
CA GLU A 15 -32.26 27.07 -3.59
C GLU A 15 -31.48 26.65 -2.33
N GLY A 16 -30.22 26.23 -2.57
CA GLY A 16 -29.13 26.31 -1.61
C GLY A 16 -28.48 24.97 -1.28
N GLU A 17 -27.21 24.84 -1.72
CA GLU A 17 -26.12 24.05 -1.10
C GLU A 17 -26.28 22.52 -0.95
N ALA A 18 -25.30 21.80 -1.51
CA ALA A 18 -25.06 20.36 -1.30
C ALA A 18 -24.52 20.12 0.15
N PRO A 19 -24.23 18.88 0.63
CA PRO A 19 -24.14 17.61 -0.10
C PRO A 19 -24.60 16.33 0.65
N ALA A 20 -24.47 15.23 -0.10
CA ALA A 20 -24.19 13.85 0.31
C ALA A 20 -25.31 12.97 0.91
N SER A 21 -25.79 12.03 0.08
CA SER A 21 -25.54 10.59 0.19
C SER A 21 -26.77 9.68 -0.02
N LEU A 22 -26.48 8.51 -0.61
CA LEU A 22 -27.25 7.26 -0.63
C LEU A 22 -28.45 7.15 -1.57
N TRP A 23 -28.25 6.68 -2.81
CA TRP A 23 -29.31 6.00 -3.58
C TRP A 23 -28.79 4.78 -4.36
N LEU A 24 -28.59 3.68 -3.64
CA LEU A 24 -28.62 2.31 -4.15
C LEU A 24 -29.94 1.61 -3.78
N GLU A 25 -31.01 2.37 -3.54
CA GLU A 25 -32.36 1.83 -3.39
C GLU A 25 -33.20 2.34 -4.54
N HIS A 26 -33.32 1.59 -5.64
CA HIS A 26 -34.54 1.49 -6.47
C HIS A 26 -34.36 0.47 -7.61
N ILE A 27 -33.93 -0.75 -7.27
CA ILE A 27 -34.26 -1.92 -8.08
C ILE A 27 -35.67 -2.36 -7.70
N LYS A 28 -36.64 -2.07 -8.58
CA LYS A 28 -37.75 -2.95 -8.98
C LYS A 28 -38.43 -2.34 -10.21
N GLY A 29 -38.19 -2.93 -11.38
CA GLY A 29 -39.02 -2.70 -12.58
C GLY A 29 -40.42 -3.34 -12.44
N PRO A 30 -41.28 -3.33 -13.48
CA PRO A 30 -41.05 -2.91 -14.87
C PRO A 30 -42.16 -2.01 -15.48
N GLN A 31 -41.93 -1.62 -16.74
CA GLN A 31 -42.86 -1.12 -17.79
C GLN A 31 -43.01 0.40 -17.98
N GLY A 32 -42.34 0.88 -19.03
CA GLY A 32 -42.52 2.20 -19.66
C GLY A 32 -41.31 2.58 -20.52
N ALA A 33 -41.24 2.07 -21.75
CA ALA A 33 -40.27 2.43 -22.81
C ALA A 33 -40.27 3.97 -23.05
N SER A 34 -39.21 4.73 -23.34
CA SER A 34 -37.89 4.60 -24.02
C SER A 34 -37.04 5.86 -23.69
N PRO A 35 -35.79 6.06 -24.17
CA PRO A 35 -34.90 5.14 -24.89
C PRO A 35 -33.57 4.86 -24.15
N SER A 36 -33.08 3.64 -24.37
CA SER A 36 -31.69 3.20 -24.19
C SER A 36 -30.70 4.17 -24.85
N PRO A 37 -29.49 4.42 -24.31
CA PRO A 37 -28.36 4.68 -25.20
C PRO A 37 -28.26 3.43 -26.09
N ALA A 38 -28.32 3.64 -27.40
CA ALA A 38 -28.33 2.57 -28.37
C ALA A 38 -27.19 1.60 -28.05
N ALA A 39 -27.54 0.32 -27.84
CA ALA A 39 -26.59 -0.75 -28.05
C ALA A 39 -26.00 -0.52 -29.45
N ALA A 40 -24.69 -0.24 -29.50
CA ALA A 40 -23.96 -0.30 -30.74
C ALA A 40 -24.29 -1.65 -31.41
N PRO A 41 -24.44 -1.70 -32.74
CA PRO A 41 -24.74 -2.95 -33.43
C PRO A 41 -23.69 -4.00 -33.03
N PRO A 42 -24.01 -5.31 -33.09
CA PRO A 42 -23.03 -6.35 -32.85
C PRO A 42 -22.02 -6.32 -34.00
N ILE A 43 -21.01 -5.47 -33.88
CA ILE A 43 -19.78 -5.59 -34.66
C ILE A 43 -19.16 -6.88 -34.18
N SER A 44 -18.84 -7.80 -35.10
CA SER A 44 -18.26 -9.09 -34.74
C SER A 44 -17.02 -8.83 -33.88
N LYS A 45 -17.08 -9.20 -32.60
CA LYS A 45 -16.04 -8.91 -31.59
C LYS A 45 -14.77 -9.72 -31.83
N ALA A 46 -14.10 -9.47 -32.95
CA ALA A 46 -12.72 -9.88 -33.14
C ALA A 46 -11.84 -8.78 -32.53
N ALA A 47 -10.96 -9.16 -31.61
CA ALA A 47 -9.93 -8.26 -31.14
C ALA A 47 -9.04 -7.86 -32.34
N ALA A 48 -8.94 -6.56 -32.60
CA ALA A 48 -8.25 -6.01 -33.75
C ALA A 48 -7.70 -4.62 -33.36
N ALA A 49 -6.48 -4.30 -33.81
CA ALA A 49 -5.81 -3.01 -33.58
C ALA A 49 -6.50 -1.81 -34.26
N VAL A 50 -7.73 -1.96 -34.72
CA VAL A 50 -8.43 -0.97 -35.55
C VAL A 50 -9.31 -0.11 -34.65
N LEU A 51 -9.10 1.20 -34.71
CA LEU A 51 -9.94 2.20 -34.06
C LEU A 51 -11.20 2.45 -34.89
N GLU A 52 -12.36 2.19 -34.28
CA GLU A 52 -13.66 2.44 -34.90
C GLU A 52 -14.32 3.69 -34.28
N PRO A 53 -14.78 4.66 -35.07
CA PRO A 53 -15.48 5.83 -34.55
C PRO A 53 -16.87 5.43 -34.03
N MET A 54 -17.21 5.88 -32.83
CA MET A 54 -18.52 5.69 -32.21
C MET A 54 -19.33 6.99 -32.27
N ALA A 55 -20.43 6.99 -33.03
CA ALA A 55 -21.36 8.11 -33.08
C ALA A 55 -22.37 8.02 -31.91
N LEU A 56 -22.28 8.96 -30.97
CA LEU A 56 -23.31 9.11 -29.92
C LEU A 56 -24.44 10.04 -30.42
N PRO A 57 -25.73 9.64 -30.29
CA PRO A 57 -26.83 10.50 -30.69
C PRO A 57 -26.87 11.80 -29.87
N GLY A 58 -26.69 12.95 -30.53
CA GLY A 58 -26.88 14.28 -29.94
C GLY A 58 -25.70 14.85 -29.13
N GLY A 59 -24.54 14.18 -29.08
CA GLY A 59 -23.34 14.68 -28.43
C GLY A 59 -22.37 15.36 -29.40
N GLN A 60 -21.67 16.42 -28.94
CA GLN A 60 -20.47 16.94 -29.62
C GLN A 60 -19.22 16.10 -29.35
N GLU A 61 -19.29 15.20 -28.37
CA GLU A 61 -18.20 14.34 -27.91
C GLU A 61 -17.97 13.20 -28.91
N GLN A 62 -16.76 13.12 -29.45
CA GLN A 62 -16.37 12.05 -30.36
C GLN A 62 -15.61 10.97 -29.59
N ARG A 63 -15.95 9.71 -29.87
CA ARG A 63 -15.33 8.56 -29.22
C ARG A 63 -14.83 7.60 -30.28
N PHE A 64 -13.71 6.94 -29.99
CA PHE A 64 -13.25 5.80 -30.76
C PHE A 64 -13.11 4.60 -29.82
N CYS A 65 -13.26 3.40 -30.35
CA CYS A 65 -13.13 2.16 -29.59
C CYS A 65 -12.28 1.14 -30.35
N THR A 66 -11.56 0.33 -29.60
CA THR A 66 -10.85 -0.85 -30.08
C THR A 66 -10.97 -1.98 -29.06
N TRP A 67 -10.72 -3.23 -29.48
CA TRP A 67 -10.82 -4.41 -28.63
C TRP A 67 -9.47 -5.11 -28.55
N LEU A 68 -8.96 -5.25 -27.33
CA LEU A 68 -7.64 -5.81 -27.05
C LEU A 68 -7.77 -7.03 -26.14
N ALA A 69 -7.03 -8.09 -26.43
CA ALA A 69 -6.88 -9.27 -25.59
C ALA A 69 -5.40 -9.63 -25.48
N GLU A 70 -5.05 -10.49 -24.52
CA GLU A 70 -3.65 -10.85 -24.28
C GLU A 70 -2.96 -11.50 -25.48
N ALA A 71 -3.73 -12.10 -26.39
CA ALA A 71 -3.24 -12.73 -27.62
C ALA A 71 -3.72 -12.03 -28.89
N ALA A 72 -4.32 -10.84 -28.78
CA ALA A 72 -4.87 -10.13 -29.93
C ALA A 72 -4.89 -8.60 -29.72
N PRO A 73 -4.20 -7.84 -30.58
CA PRO A 73 -3.30 -8.27 -31.66
C PRO A 73 -2.15 -9.19 -31.20
N ALA A 74 -1.66 -10.06 -32.09
CA ALA A 74 -0.80 -11.19 -31.73
C ALA A 74 0.52 -10.77 -31.08
N ASP A 75 1.04 -9.60 -31.44
CA ASP A 75 2.23 -9.00 -30.87
C ASP A 75 2.08 -8.65 -29.39
N LEU A 76 0.87 -8.33 -28.90
CA LEU A 76 0.67 -7.97 -27.49
C LEU A 76 1.06 -9.09 -26.53
N ALA A 77 0.98 -10.36 -26.95
CA ALA A 77 1.39 -11.50 -26.15
C ALA A 77 2.87 -11.44 -25.73
N ASP A 78 3.68 -10.65 -26.43
CA ASP A 78 5.11 -10.48 -26.22
C ASP A 78 5.47 -9.26 -25.35
N HIS A 79 4.50 -8.41 -24.97
CA HIS A 79 4.75 -7.32 -24.02
C HIS A 79 4.26 -7.70 -22.62
N ARG A 80 5.14 -8.33 -21.84
CA ARG A 80 4.80 -8.87 -20.52
C ARG A 80 5.51 -8.17 -19.38
N LEU A 81 4.76 -8.04 -18.29
CA LEU A 81 5.28 -7.73 -16.97
C LEU A 81 5.10 -8.98 -16.11
N ARG A 82 6.22 -9.70 -15.91
CA ARG A 82 6.30 -11.07 -15.41
C ARG A 82 5.49 -12.02 -16.30
N SER A 83 4.42 -12.61 -15.76
CA SER A 83 3.54 -13.51 -16.51
C SER A 83 2.35 -12.80 -17.14
N GLN A 84 2.07 -11.53 -16.78
CA GLN A 84 0.90 -10.80 -17.24
C GLN A 84 1.19 -10.02 -18.52
N VAL A 85 0.28 -10.07 -19.49
CA VAL A 85 0.31 -9.22 -20.68
C VAL A 85 -0.22 -7.83 -20.32
N VAL A 86 0.55 -6.80 -20.64
CA VAL A 86 0.21 -5.41 -20.34
C VAL A 86 0.21 -4.62 -21.65
N PHE A 87 -0.79 -3.80 -21.88
CA PHE A 87 -0.82 -2.93 -23.05
C PHE A 87 0.30 -1.88 -22.93
N PRO A 88 1.19 -1.75 -23.93
CA PRO A 88 2.34 -0.85 -23.85
C PRO A 88 1.90 0.62 -23.82
N ALA A 89 2.69 1.47 -23.16
CA ALA A 89 2.50 2.92 -23.20
C ALA A 89 2.54 3.47 -24.64
N ALA A 90 3.43 2.91 -25.47
CA ALA A 90 3.51 3.18 -26.91
C ALA A 90 2.19 2.87 -27.65
N GLY A 91 1.40 1.92 -27.14
CA GLY A 91 0.09 1.58 -27.68
C GLY A 91 -0.92 2.71 -27.47
N PHE A 92 -0.98 3.31 -26.28
CA PHE A 92 -1.84 4.49 -26.03
C PHE A 92 -1.47 5.66 -26.94
N VAL A 93 -0.17 5.91 -27.11
CA VAL A 93 0.37 6.94 -28.02
C VAL A 93 -0.07 6.67 -29.46
N GLN A 94 0.17 5.46 -29.97
CA GLN A 94 -0.21 5.10 -31.33
C GLN A 94 -1.72 5.26 -31.56
N LEU A 95 -2.55 4.79 -30.63
CA LEU A 95 -4.01 4.88 -30.77
C LEU A 95 -4.48 6.34 -30.77
N ALA A 96 -3.91 7.21 -29.93
CA ALA A 96 -4.22 8.63 -29.95
C ALA A 96 -3.86 9.29 -31.29
N LEU A 97 -2.65 9.02 -31.80
CA LEU A 97 -2.21 9.54 -33.10
C LEU A 97 -3.06 9.01 -34.26
N GLN A 98 -3.45 7.73 -34.22
CA GLN A 98 -4.35 7.15 -35.21
C GLN A 98 -5.74 7.80 -35.19
N ALA A 99 -6.27 8.13 -34.01
CA ALA A 99 -7.53 8.86 -33.89
C ALA A 99 -7.43 10.28 -34.47
N LEU A 100 -6.29 10.96 -34.30
CA LEU A 100 -6.01 12.26 -34.94
C LEU A 100 -5.87 12.11 -36.47
N ALA A 101 -5.17 11.08 -36.95
CA ALA A 101 -5.00 10.79 -38.37
C ALA A 101 -6.35 10.57 -39.07
N LEU A 102 -7.27 9.82 -38.44
CA LEU A 102 -8.62 9.58 -38.94
C LEU A 102 -9.47 10.87 -39.04
N ARG A 103 -9.07 11.93 -38.33
CA ARG A 103 -9.67 13.27 -38.39
C ARG A 103 -8.96 14.22 -39.35
N GLY A 104 -7.87 13.76 -40.00
CA GLY A 104 -7.04 14.60 -40.87
C GLY A 104 -6.24 15.65 -40.10
N GLU A 105 -5.90 15.37 -38.83
CA GLU A 105 -5.16 16.28 -37.97
C GLU A 105 -3.66 15.91 -37.90
N PRO A 106 -2.78 16.87 -37.55
CA PRO A 106 -1.36 16.59 -37.35
C PRO A 106 -1.13 15.49 -36.31
N LEU A 107 -0.11 14.65 -36.55
CA LEU A 107 0.29 13.55 -35.67
C LEU A 107 1.15 14.08 -34.52
N ALA A 108 0.53 14.90 -33.67
CA ALA A 108 1.21 15.61 -32.60
C ALA A 108 0.42 15.52 -31.29
N LEU A 109 1.14 15.29 -30.20
CA LEU A 109 0.60 15.12 -28.85
C LEU A 109 1.39 15.98 -27.86
N ALA A 110 0.74 16.42 -26.79
CA ALA A 110 1.35 17.13 -25.68
C ALA A 110 0.84 16.57 -24.34
N GLY A 111 1.63 16.70 -23.28
CA GLY A 111 1.20 16.40 -21.90
C GLY A 111 0.58 15.01 -21.72
N LEU A 112 1.26 13.95 -22.18
CA LEU A 112 0.82 12.59 -21.91
C LEU A 112 1.04 12.28 -20.43
N GLU A 113 -0.01 11.80 -19.78
CA GLU A 113 0.01 11.27 -18.43
C GLU A 113 -0.67 9.91 -18.43
N LEU A 114 0.07 8.86 -18.07
CA LEU A 114 -0.47 7.53 -17.86
C LEU A 114 -0.49 7.24 -16.36
N ASP A 115 -1.69 7.08 -15.83
CA ASP A 115 -1.91 6.89 -14.40
C ASP A 115 -1.72 5.43 -14.01
N GLN A 116 -2.17 4.52 -14.89
CA GLN A 116 -2.19 3.08 -14.62
C GLN A 116 -1.99 2.24 -15.89
N PRO A 117 -1.42 1.03 -15.73
CA PRO A 117 -1.32 0.05 -16.80
C PRO A 117 -2.68 -0.58 -17.14
N LEU A 118 -2.92 -0.81 -18.44
CA LEU A 118 -4.00 -1.66 -18.93
C LEU A 118 -3.51 -3.11 -19.02
N ARG A 119 -4.01 -3.96 -18.13
CA ARG A 119 -3.77 -5.41 -18.18
C ARG A 119 -4.70 -6.05 -19.20
N LEU A 120 -4.17 -6.97 -19.99
CA LEU A 120 -4.95 -7.71 -20.95
C LEU A 120 -5.17 -9.14 -20.44
N ALA A 121 -6.40 -9.61 -20.61
CA ALA A 121 -6.80 -10.97 -20.30
C ALA A 121 -7.13 -11.71 -21.59
N GLU A 122 -7.40 -13.02 -21.49
CA GLU A 122 -7.89 -13.83 -22.61
C GLU A 122 -9.16 -13.24 -23.26
N GLN A 123 -10.04 -12.66 -22.44
CA GLN A 123 -11.26 -12.03 -22.93
C GLN A 123 -10.96 -10.63 -23.50
N PRO A 124 -11.49 -10.31 -24.71
CA PRO A 124 -11.33 -8.97 -25.28
C PRO A 124 -11.88 -7.88 -24.36
N THR A 125 -11.03 -6.92 -24.05
CA THR A 125 -11.32 -5.71 -23.29
C THR A 125 -11.51 -4.54 -24.26
N ALA A 126 -12.63 -3.83 -24.15
CA ALA A 126 -12.83 -2.61 -24.92
C ALA A 126 -11.94 -1.48 -24.37
N LEU A 127 -11.19 -0.81 -25.24
CA LEU A 127 -10.46 0.42 -24.96
C LEU A 127 -11.09 1.56 -25.76
N GLN A 128 -11.62 2.55 -25.06
CA GLN A 128 -12.27 3.74 -25.57
C GLN A 128 -11.36 4.96 -25.44
N LEU A 129 -11.29 5.74 -26.51
CA LEU A 129 -10.67 7.06 -26.54
C LEU A 129 -11.79 8.10 -26.59
N VAL A 130 -11.82 9.03 -25.64
CA VAL A 130 -12.76 10.16 -25.61
C VAL A 130 -12.01 11.40 -26.07
N LEU A 131 -12.39 11.98 -27.21
CA LEU A 131 -11.66 13.09 -27.83
C LEU A 131 -12.24 14.45 -27.44
N GLY A 132 -11.40 15.27 -26.80
CA GLY A 132 -11.59 16.71 -26.61
C GLY A 132 -10.31 17.49 -26.92
N GLN A 133 -10.05 18.56 -26.18
CA GLN A 133 -8.70 19.15 -26.09
C GLN A 133 -7.74 18.17 -25.39
N ARG A 134 -8.27 17.51 -24.36
CA ARG A 134 -7.70 16.34 -23.70
C ARG A 134 -8.34 15.08 -24.30
N ILE A 135 -7.52 14.11 -24.68
CA ILE A 135 -7.91 12.79 -25.14
C ILE A 135 -7.75 11.84 -23.96
N GLU A 136 -8.83 11.20 -23.53
CA GLU A 136 -8.82 10.32 -22.36
C GLU A 136 -8.90 8.85 -22.78
N PHE A 137 -8.18 7.98 -22.06
CA PHE A 137 -8.13 6.54 -22.31
C PHE A 137 -8.95 5.79 -21.27
N HIS A 138 -9.97 5.04 -21.69
CA HIS A 138 -10.86 4.32 -20.79
C HIS A 138 -11.03 2.86 -21.21
N SER A 139 -10.81 1.89 -20.32
CA SER A 139 -11.14 0.49 -20.61
C SER A 139 -12.40 0.02 -19.93
N GLU A 140 -13.07 -0.98 -20.51
CA GLU A 140 -14.17 -1.69 -19.86
C GLU A 140 -13.63 -2.53 -18.68
N ALA A 141 -14.32 -2.47 -17.54
CA ALA A 141 -14.06 -3.29 -16.36
C ALA A 141 -15.40 -3.72 -15.69
N PRO A 142 -15.41 -4.75 -14.82
CA PRO A 142 -16.63 -5.23 -14.19
C PRO A 142 -17.43 -4.19 -13.41
N GLU A 143 -16.73 -3.22 -12.81
CA GLU A 143 -17.30 -2.10 -12.05
C GLU A 143 -17.62 -0.85 -12.89
N GLY A 144 -17.42 -0.88 -14.21
CA GLY A 144 -17.64 0.25 -15.12
C GLY A 144 -16.40 0.60 -15.94
N TRP A 145 -16.38 1.81 -16.49
CA TRP A 145 -15.23 2.30 -17.25
C TRP A 145 -14.09 2.71 -16.33
N ARG A 146 -12.87 2.38 -16.72
CA ARG A 146 -11.65 2.59 -15.97
C ARG A 146 -10.72 3.50 -16.78
N SER A 147 -10.39 4.69 -16.25
CA SER A 147 -9.45 5.63 -16.88
C SER A 147 -8.01 5.14 -16.73
N HIS A 148 -7.21 5.21 -17.79
CA HIS A 148 -5.77 4.86 -17.81
C HIS A 148 -4.85 6.07 -17.89
N GLY A 149 -5.43 7.27 -18.00
CA GLY A 149 -4.72 8.50 -18.20
C GLY A 149 -5.22 9.24 -19.43
N SER A 150 -4.41 10.16 -19.91
CA SER A 150 -4.82 11.07 -20.97
C SER A 150 -3.63 11.70 -21.69
N VAL A 151 -3.90 12.27 -22.84
CA VAL A 151 -2.95 13.08 -23.60
C VAL A 151 -3.65 14.31 -24.16
N GLU A 152 -2.94 15.42 -24.26
CA GLU A 152 -3.48 16.66 -24.81
C GLU A 152 -3.12 16.83 -26.28
N ARG A 153 -3.96 17.61 -26.97
CA ARG A 153 -3.60 18.16 -28.28
C ARG A 153 -2.72 19.40 -28.05
N PRO A 154 -1.65 19.58 -28.81
CA PRO A 154 -0.83 20.78 -28.69
C PRO A 154 -1.66 22.07 -28.88
N LEU A 155 -1.45 23.06 -28.02
CA LEU A 155 -2.09 24.39 -28.15
C LEU A 155 -1.60 25.16 -29.37
N ALA A 156 -0.38 24.85 -29.83
CA ALA A 156 0.23 25.36 -31.05
C ALA A 156 0.73 24.19 -31.92
N PRO A 157 0.71 24.31 -33.26
CA PRO A 157 1.27 23.29 -34.15
C PRO A 157 2.72 22.96 -33.79
N LEU A 158 3.04 21.67 -33.74
CA LEU A 158 4.40 21.17 -33.56
C LEU A 158 4.98 20.80 -34.93
N GLU A 159 6.22 21.23 -35.17
CA GLU A 159 6.95 21.05 -36.43
C GLU A 159 8.18 20.13 -36.23
N PRO A 160 8.76 19.57 -37.31
CA PRO A 160 9.96 18.75 -37.22
C PRO A 160 11.12 19.43 -36.46
N GLY A 161 11.24 20.76 -36.60
CA GLY A 161 12.30 21.56 -35.98
C GLY A 161 12.10 21.89 -34.50
N ASP A 162 10.94 21.57 -33.91
CA ASP A 162 10.67 21.79 -32.49
C ASP A 162 11.22 20.66 -31.59
N GLY A 163 11.78 19.62 -32.20
CA GLY A 163 12.35 18.47 -31.53
C GLY A 163 13.61 18.78 -30.72
N PRO A 164 14.06 17.81 -29.90
CA PRO A 164 15.28 17.93 -29.12
C PRO A 164 16.51 17.92 -30.04
N ALA A 165 17.50 18.78 -29.75
CA ALA A 165 18.76 18.79 -30.49
C ALA A 165 19.68 17.66 -29.99
N LEU A 166 19.62 16.49 -30.64
CA LEU A 166 20.42 15.32 -30.29
C LEU A 166 21.64 15.17 -31.20
N ALA A 167 22.69 14.48 -30.71
CA ALA A 167 23.96 14.33 -31.43
C ALA A 167 23.82 13.51 -32.73
N ASP A 168 24.53 13.94 -33.77
CA ASP A 168 24.32 13.48 -35.15
C ASP A 168 24.75 12.05 -35.44
N SER A 169 25.67 11.44 -34.68
CA SER A 169 26.12 10.07 -34.91
C SER A 169 26.64 9.39 -33.64
N ALA A 170 26.54 8.06 -33.61
CA ALA A 170 27.20 7.26 -32.59
C ALA A 170 28.73 7.38 -32.72
N PRO A 171 29.49 7.30 -31.62
CA PRO A 171 30.94 7.34 -31.68
C PRO A 171 31.49 6.21 -32.55
N GLU A 172 32.45 6.51 -33.42
CA GLU A 172 33.00 5.53 -34.39
C GLU A 172 33.57 4.26 -33.75
N ASN A 173 33.99 4.33 -32.47
CA ASN A 173 34.61 3.24 -31.72
C ASN A 173 33.75 2.67 -30.57
N ALA A 174 32.45 3.03 -30.50
CA ALA A 174 31.62 2.54 -29.42
C ALA A 174 31.11 1.11 -29.70
N ASP A 175 31.37 0.20 -28.77
CA ASP A 175 30.94 -1.20 -28.84
C ASP A 175 29.42 -1.30 -28.70
N ALA A 176 28.82 -2.20 -29.48
CA ALA A 176 27.40 -2.50 -29.34
C ALA A 176 27.15 -3.31 -28.05
N LEU A 177 26.07 -3.00 -27.36
CA LEU A 177 25.60 -3.78 -26.22
C LEU A 177 25.20 -5.20 -26.66
N ASP A 178 25.47 -6.17 -25.79
CA ASP A 178 24.89 -7.52 -25.91
C ASP A 178 23.38 -7.43 -25.67
N LEU A 179 22.60 -7.58 -26.74
CA LEU A 179 21.14 -7.44 -26.69
C LEU A 179 20.48 -8.58 -25.90
N GLU A 180 21.02 -9.80 -25.93
CA GLU A 180 20.46 -10.90 -25.13
C GLU A 180 20.72 -10.67 -23.64
N GLY A 181 21.93 -10.22 -23.27
CA GLY A 181 22.23 -9.77 -21.93
C GLY A 181 21.34 -8.61 -21.48
N PHE A 182 21.10 -7.62 -22.35
CA PHE A 182 20.23 -6.48 -22.09
C PHE A 182 18.78 -6.90 -21.81
N TYR A 183 18.18 -7.73 -22.68
CA TYR A 183 16.83 -8.24 -22.46
C TYR A 183 16.75 -9.20 -21.26
N GLY A 184 17.82 -9.95 -20.97
CA GLY A 184 17.95 -10.77 -19.77
C GLY A 184 17.91 -9.93 -18.49
N ALA A 185 18.59 -8.77 -18.47
CA ALA A 185 18.56 -7.84 -17.35
C ALA A 185 17.15 -7.24 -17.15
N LEU A 186 16.48 -6.82 -18.22
CA LEU A 186 15.10 -6.34 -18.17
C LEU A 186 14.14 -7.40 -17.62
N ALA A 187 14.28 -8.66 -18.05
CA ALA A 187 13.50 -9.78 -17.53
C ALA A 187 13.78 -10.06 -16.04
N GLY A 188 15.02 -9.86 -15.58
CA GLY A 188 15.39 -9.90 -14.16
C GLY A 188 14.64 -8.87 -13.30
N PHE A 189 14.22 -7.76 -13.90
CA PHE A 189 13.35 -6.75 -13.29
C PHE A 189 11.87 -6.94 -13.61
N GLY A 190 11.50 -8.06 -14.23
CA GLY A 190 10.12 -8.42 -14.55
C GLY A 190 9.62 -7.91 -15.91
N LEU A 191 10.39 -7.14 -16.68
CA LEU A 191 10.01 -6.74 -18.04
C LEU A 191 10.39 -7.84 -19.03
N CYS A 192 9.41 -8.68 -19.35
CA CYS A 192 9.59 -9.87 -20.17
C CYS A 192 9.13 -9.58 -21.61
N TYR A 193 10.07 -9.18 -22.47
CA TYR A 193 9.80 -8.93 -23.89
C TYR A 193 9.98 -10.20 -24.73
N GLY A 194 8.96 -10.55 -25.51
CA GLY A 194 9.00 -11.58 -26.54
C GLY A 194 9.36 -11.02 -27.93
N PRO A 195 9.42 -11.87 -28.98
CA PRO A 195 9.97 -11.52 -30.29
C PRO A 195 9.37 -10.27 -30.95
N ALA A 196 8.07 -10.02 -30.81
CA ALA A 196 7.44 -8.84 -31.42
C ALA A 196 7.91 -7.53 -30.78
N PHE A 197 8.24 -7.52 -29.49
CA PHE A 197 8.74 -6.37 -28.73
C PHE A 197 10.26 -6.36 -28.56
N ARG A 198 10.99 -7.10 -29.40
CA ARG A 198 12.46 -7.04 -29.50
C ARG A 198 12.94 -6.48 -30.85
N PRO A 199 12.56 -5.24 -31.23
CA PRO A 199 12.92 -4.68 -32.53
C PRO A 199 14.40 -4.23 -32.62
N LEU A 200 15.10 -4.09 -31.49
CA LEU A 200 16.49 -3.62 -31.45
C LEU A 200 17.42 -4.59 -32.21
N GLN A 201 18.13 -4.07 -33.23
CA GLN A 201 19.14 -4.79 -34.00
C GLN A 201 20.55 -4.43 -33.56
N ARG A 202 20.73 -3.17 -33.15
CA ARG A 202 22.00 -2.64 -32.63
C ARG A 202 21.68 -1.56 -31.63
N LEU A 203 22.35 -1.60 -30.47
CA LEU A 203 22.24 -0.57 -29.45
C LEU A 203 23.63 -0.18 -29.00
N VAL A 204 23.94 1.10 -29.06
CA VAL A 204 25.21 1.68 -28.62
C VAL A 204 24.89 2.71 -27.56
N CYS A 205 25.62 2.69 -26.45
CA CYS A 205 25.45 3.64 -25.35
C CYS A 205 26.79 4.28 -25.00
N GLU A 206 26.76 5.59 -24.76
CA GLU A 206 27.89 6.34 -24.22
C GLU A 206 27.36 7.37 -23.22
N GLU A 207 27.85 7.28 -21.98
CA GLU A 207 27.43 8.13 -20.86
C GLU A 207 25.90 8.17 -20.69
N GLN A 208 25.27 9.31 -21.04
CA GLN A 208 23.85 9.59 -20.90
C GLN A 208 23.12 9.59 -22.25
N ARG A 209 23.69 8.94 -23.27
CA ARG A 209 23.18 8.92 -24.65
C ARG A 209 23.17 7.51 -25.22
N ALA A 210 22.18 7.23 -26.06
CA ALA A 210 22.13 5.97 -26.81
C ALA A 210 21.71 6.17 -28.26
N TRP A 211 22.20 5.28 -29.11
CA TRP A 211 21.84 5.17 -30.52
C TRP A 211 21.38 3.75 -30.78
N ALA A 212 20.14 3.62 -31.24
CA ALA A 212 19.47 2.37 -31.47
C ALA A 212 19.11 2.24 -32.96
N GLN A 213 19.38 1.08 -33.54
CA GLN A 213 18.85 0.68 -34.85
C GLN A 213 17.74 -0.34 -34.62
N LEU A 214 16.57 -0.07 -35.18
CA LEU A 214 15.36 -0.85 -34.95
C LEU A 214 14.85 -1.43 -36.28
N GLN A 215 14.40 -2.68 -36.21
CA GLN A 215 13.70 -3.36 -37.29
C GLN A 215 12.40 -3.93 -36.75
N ARG A 216 11.29 -3.63 -37.41
CA ARG A 216 9.96 -4.16 -37.07
C ARG A 216 9.97 -5.67 -37.22
N SER A 217 9.53 -6.37 -36.18
CA SER A 217 9.23 -7.79 -36.26
C SER A 217 8.03 -8.05 -37.19
N GLU A 218 8.06 -9.15 -37.93
CA GLU A 218 7.00 -9.49 -38.89
C GLU A 218 5.62 -9.51 -38.22
N GLY A 219 4.68 -8.73 -38.74
CA GLY A 219 3.31 -8.63 -38.22
C GLY A 219 3.12 -7.79 -36.95
N ALA A 220 4.19 -7.19 -36.39
CA ALA A 220 4.09 -6.30 -35.23
C ALA A 220 3.56 -4.89 -35.62
N ASN A 221 2.79 -4.27 -34.72
CA ASN A 221 2.29 -2.90 -34.92
C ASN A 221 3.35 -1.85 -34.59
N ASP A 222 3.08 -0.58 -34.94
CA ASP A 222 4.00 0.55 -34.73
C ASP A 222 4.37 0.76 -33.25
N TRP A 223 3.49 0.36 -32.33
CA TRP A 223 3.73 0.46 -30.89
C TRP A 223 4.89 -0.40 -30.44
N ALA A 224 5.22 -1.48 -31.16
CA ALA A 224 6.37 -2.31 -30.82
C ALA A 224 7.68 -1.61 -31.20
N LEU A 225 7.71 -0.91 -32.34
CA LEU A 225 8.84 -0.06 -32.75
C LEU A 225 9.01 1.15 -31.82
N LEU A 226 7.91 1.84 -31.49
CA LEU A 226 7.92 2.96 -30.55
C LEU A 226 8.35 2.50 -29.15
N ASP A 227 7.87 1.34 -28.69
CA ASP A 227 8.32 0.77 -27.41
C ASP A 227 9.80 0.39 -27.46
N GLY A 228 10.31 -0.13 -28.59
CA GLY A 228 11.75 -0.31 -28.79
C GLY A 228 12.57 0.97 -28.62
N CYS A 229 12.03 2.11 -29.05
CA CYS A 229 12.65 3.42 -28.81
C CYS A 229 12.67 3.75 -27.31
N PHE A 230 11.60 3.44 -26.58
CA PHE A 230 11.52 3.63 -25.13
C PHE A 230 12.45 2.68 -24.37
N GLN A 231 12.58 1.43 -24.82
CA GLN A 231 13.50 0.44 -24.27
C GLN A 231 14.95 0.94 -24.34
N ALA A 232 15.34 1.62 -25.41
CA ALA A 232 16.69 2.18 -25.56
C ALA A 232 17.07 3.19 -24.46
N VAL A 233 16.09 3.84 -23.82
CA VAL A 233 16.34 4.70 -22.65
C VAL A 233 16.94 3.92 -21.49
N ALA A 234 16.52 2.66 -21.29
CA ALA A 234 17.03 1.83 -20.20
C ALA A 234 18.54 1.56 -20.33
N ALA A 235 19.09 1.55 -21.55
CA ALA A 235 20.53 1.34 -21.75
C ALA A 235 21.39 2.54 -21.34
N THR A 236 20.82 3.74 -21.26
CA THR A 236 21.54 4.96 -20.82
C THR A 236 21.69 5.06 -19.30
N LEU A 237 21.10 4.12 -18.55
CA LEU A 237 21.11 4.11 -17.10
C LEU A 237 22.28 3.28 -16.58
N ASP A 238 22.92 3.76 -15.52
CA ASP A 238 24.00 3.03 -14.85
C ASP A 238 23.48 1.66 -14.36
N PRO A 239 24.07 0.53 -14.82
CA PRO A 239 23.66 -0.81 -14.42
C PRO A 239 23.67 -1.04 -12.90
N GLN A 240 24.58 -0.39 -12.16
CA GLN A 240 24.64 -0.49 -10.69
C GLN A 240 23.52 0.32 -10.03
N ALA A 241 23.20 1.51 -10.55
CA ALA A 241 22.08 2.32 -10.06
C ALA A 241 20.71 1.78 -10.46
N ALA A 242 20.63 1.04 -11.58
CA ALA A 242 19.43 0.37 -12.07
C ALA A 242 19.18 -1.00 -11.40
N ALA A 243 20.15 -1.53 -10.66
CA ALA A 243 20.02 -2.81 -9.96
C ALA A 243 18.85 -2.77 -8.96
N GLY A 244 17.78 -3.50 -9.29
CA GLY A 244 16.60 -3.70 -8.44
C GLY A 244 15.42 -2.75 -8.71
N GLN A 245 15.47 -1.96 -9.80
CA GLN A 245 14.42 -0.99 -10.15
C GLN A 245 13.67 -1.40 -11.42
N LEU A 246 12.34 -1.38 -11.36
CA LEU A 246 11.45 -1.45 -12.51
C LEU A 246 11.22 -0.02 -13.04
N LEU A 247 11.29 0.17 -14.36
CA LEU A 247 11.03 1.44 -15.02
C LEU A 247 9.81 1.30 -15.92
N LEU A 248 8.76 2.09 -15.66
CA LEU A 248 7.55 2.08 -16.47
C LEU A 248 7.33 3.45 -17.13
N PRO A 249 7.00 3.52 -18.42
CA PRO A 249 6.60 4.77 -19.05
C PRO A 249 5.31 5.33 -18.46
N VAL A 250 5.33 6.59 -18.04
CA VAL A 250 4.20 7.28 -17.40
C VAL A 250 3.85 8.62 -18.04
N GLY A 251 4.64 9.09 -19.01
CA GLY A 251 4.30 10.33 -19.70
C GLY A 251 5.36 10.83 -20.68
N LEU A 252 5.02 11.94 -21.34
CA LEU A 252 5.89 12.74 -22.19
C LEU A 252 5.38 14.19 -22.22
N GLU A 253 6.26 15.15 -22.46
CA GLU A 253 5.88 16.56 -22.57
C GLU A 253 5.29 16.87 -23.95
N ALA A 254 5.92 16.37 -25.00
CA ALA A 254 5.44 16.53 -26.37
C ALA A 254 5.97 15.42 -27.29
N LEU A 255 5.20 15.09 -28.31
CA LEU A 255 5.56 14.12 -29.33
C LEU A 255 5.05 14.58 -30.69
N TRP A 256 5.85 14.36 -31.72
CA TRP A 256 5.48 14.63 -33.11
C TRP A 256 5.96 13.48 -34.00
N LEU A 257 5.13 13.06 -34.95
CA LEU A 257 5.49 12.13 -36.02
C LEU A 257 5.16 12.73 -37.39
N GLN A 258 5.99 12.42 -38.38
CA GLN A 258 5.77 12.79 -39.77
C GLN A 258 4.63 11.99 -40.40
N GLN A 259 4.58 10.68 -40.11
CA GLN A 259 3.62 9.77 -40.73
C GLN A 259 3.28 8.56 -39.84
N LEU A 260 2.12 7.98 -40.11
CA LEU A 260 1.72 6.64 -39.69
C LEU A 260 1.15 5.88 -40.91
N PRO A 261 1.51 4.61 -41.14
CA PRO A 261 2.40 3.80 -40.30
C PRO A 261 3.88 4.23 -40.38
N LEU A 262 4.65 3.91 -39.34
CA LEU A 262 6.10 4.12 -39.30
C LEU A 262 6.83 3.20 -40.30
N PRO A 263 8.01 3.61 -40.81
CA PRO A 263 8.84 2.72 -41.62
C PRO A 263 9.30 1.49 -40.81
N ASP A 264 9.47 0.36 -41.48
CA ASP A 264 9.86 -0.90 -40.82
C ASP A 264 11.27 -0.85 -40.22
N ALA A 265 12.14 -0.01 -40.75
CA ALA A 265 13.46 0.25 -40.22
C ALA A 265 13.58 1.73 -39.84
N LEU A 266 14.04 1.99 -38.61
CA LEU A 266 14.30 3.34 -38.12
C LEU A 266 15.50 3.36 -37.17
N GLU A 267 16.10 4.54 -37.04
CA GLU A 267 17.09 4.82 -36.01
C GLU A 267 16.44 5.67 -34.91
N CYS A 268 16.74 5.34 -33.66
CA CYS A 268 16.31 6.12 -32.50
C CYS A 268 17.55 6.63 -31.76
N ARG A 269 17.56 7.92 -31.46
CA ARG A 269 18.59 8.58 -30.65
C ARG A 269 17.97 8.98 -29.33
N VAL A 270 18.69 8.76 -28.24
CA VAL A 270 18.24 9.03 -26.88
C VAL A 270 19.25 9.91 -26.17
N ALA A 271 18.77 10.91 -25.42
CA ALA A 271 19.57 11.62 -24.43
C ALA A 271 18.81 11.73 -23.11
N LEU A 272 19.45 11.35 -22.00
CA LEU A 272 18.88 11.59 -20.67
C LEU A 272 18.87 13.09 -20.38
N GLN A 273 17.80 13.51 -19.72
CA GLN A 273 17.64 14.85 -19.20
C GLN A 273 17.91 14.88 -17.69
N PRO A 274 18.58 15.92 -17.17
CA PRO A 274 18.67 16.13 -15.73
C PRO A 274 17.26 16.18 -15.12
N SER A 275 17.02 15.39 -14.08
CA SER A 275 15.77 15.40 -13.34
C SER A 275 16.03 15.82 -11.90
N THR A 276 15.26 16.79 -11.41
CA THR A 276 15.20 17.12 -9.98
C THR A 276 14.21 16.22 -9.21
N GLU A 277 13.50 15.35 -9.92
CA GLU A 277 12.54 14.41 -9.35
C GLU A 277 13.16 12.99 -9.39
N PRO A 278 13.65 12.49 -8.25
CA PRO A 278 14.40 11.22 -8.21
C PRO A 278 13.57 10.02 -8.65
N ALA A 279 12.26 10.05 -8.36
CA ALA A 279 11.29 9.02 -8.72
C ALA A 279 11.12 8.84 -10.24
N PHE A 280 11.65 9.76 -11.06
CA PHE A 280 11.48 9.73 -12.51
C PHE A 280 12.81 9.80 -13.25
N VAL A 281 12.90 9.04 -14.34
CA VAL A 281 13.89 9.23 -15.40
C VAL A 281 13.25 10.06 -16.49
N ARG A 282 13.98 11.06 -16.97
CA ARG A 282 13.57 11.89 -18.10
C ARG A 282 14.53 11.68 -19.26
N ALA A 283 14.00 11.60 -20.47
CA ALA A 283 14.79 11.47 -21.69
C ALA A 283 14.12 12.17 -22.86
N ASP A 284 14.94 12.57 -23.83
CA ASP A 284 14.51 13.04 -25.13
C ASP A 284 14.87 12.00 -26.19
N LEU A 285 13.99 11.84 -27.18
CA LEU A 285 14.15 10.87 -28.25
C LEU A 285 13.98 11.54 -29.61
N GLU A 286 14.79 11.13 -30.58
CA GLU A 286 14.67 11.52 -31.99
C GLU A 286 14.62 10.26 -32.86
N LEU A 287 13.62 10.15 -33.73
CA LEU A 287 13.39 9.03 -34.62
C LEU A 287 13.73 9.44 -36.06
N ARG A 288 14.49 8.60 -36.76
CA ARG A 288 15.01 8.90 -38.10
C ARG A 288 14.83 7.74 -39.08
N SER A 289 14.67 8.07 -40.35
CA SER A 289 14.82 7.13 -41.46
C SER A 289 15.95 7.63 -42.36
N GLY A 290 17.11 7.00 -42.24
CA GLY A 290 18.34 7.54 -42.83
C GLY A 290 18.67 8.93 -42.26
N GLU A 291 18.86 9.91 -43.13
CA GLU A 291 19.17 11.28 -42.73
C GLU A 291 17.92 12.12 -42.36
N GLU A 292 16.71 11.62 -42.57
CA GLU A 292 15.48 12.39 -42.30
C GLU A 292 14.94 12.14 -40.89
N VAL A 293 14.57 13.21 -40.18
CA VAL A 293 13.85 13.12 -38.90
C VAL A 293 12.38 12.86 -39.19
N ILE A 294 11.90 11.69 -38.78
CA ILE A 294 10.52 11.24 -38.99
C ILE A 294 9.66 11.38 -37.73
N GLY A 295 10.27 11.70 -36.59
CA GLY A 295 9.57 11.92 -35.34
C GLY A 295 10.49 12.29 -34.19
N TRP A 296 9.92 12.79 -33.10
CA TRP A 296 10.65 13.06 -31.88
C TRP A 296 9.73 13.01 -30.66
N VAL A 297 10.33 12.81 -29.49
CA VAL A 297 9.68 12.83 -28.18
C VAL A 297 10.49 13.72 -27.25
N ARG A 298 9.83 14.69 -26.61
CA ARG A 298 10.43 15.54 -25.58
C ARG A 298 9.91 15.17 -24.20
N GLY A 299 10.80 15.19 -23.23
CA GLY A 299 10.48 14.98 -21.81
C GLY A 299 9.82 13.63 -21.55
N PHE A 300 10.21 12.58 -22.29
CA PHE A 300 9.75 11.22 -22.03
C PHE A 300 10.06 10.83 -20.59
N ARG A 301 9.05 10.35 -19.86
CA ARG A 301 9.10 10.16 -18.42
C ARG A 301 8.86 8.70 -18.07
N LEU A 302 9.86 8.08 -17.45
CA LEU A 302 9.76 6.75 -16.83
C LEU A 302 9.68 6.89 -15.32
N ARG A 303 8.78 6.17 -14.67
CA ARG A 303 8.69 6.10 -13.21
C ARG A 303 9.55 4.95 -12.69
N ARG A 304 10.39 5.23 -11.69
CA ARG A 304 11.16 4.24 -10.94
C ARG A 304 10.26 3.58 -9.90
N LEU A 305 10.18 2.26 -9.95
CA LEU A 305 9.44 1.44 -8.99
C LEU A 305 10.38 0.39 -8.39
N PRO A 306 10.28 0.09 -7.08
CA PRO A 306 11.05 -1.01 -6.51
C PRO A 306 10.57 -2.34 -7.11
N ARG A 307 11.44 -3.33 -7.31
CA ARG A 307 11.06 -4.67 -7.80
C ARG A 307 9.88 -5.27 -7.02
N GLN A 308 9.81 -5.08 -5.71
CA GLN A 308 8.70 -5.54 -4.85
C GLN A 308 7.35 -4.95 -5.24
N ALA A 309 7.33 -3.75 -5.85
CA ALA A 309 6.11 -3.19 -6.40
C ALA A 309 5.50 -4.09 -7.46
N LEU A 310 6.27 -4.95 -8.16
CA LEU A 310 5.72 -5.94 -9.07
C LEU A 310 4.87 -7.00 -8.36
N ASP A 311 5.18 -7.38 -7.11
CA ASP A 311 4.34 -8.33 -6.36
C ASP A 311 2.96 -7.73 -6.07
N TRP A 312 2.90 -6.41 -5.98
CA TRP A 312 1.66 -5.69 -5.78
C TRP A 312 1.00 -5.49 -7.14
N LEU A 313 1.69 -4.81 -8.06
CA LEU A 313 1.23 -4.33 -9.36
C LEU A 313 0.91 -5.47 -10.32
N PHE A 314 1.59 -6.61 -10.20
CA PHE A 314 1.41 -7.78 -11.06
C PHE A 314 1.56 -9.04 -10.20
N PRO A 315 0.58 -9.30 -9.31
CA PRO A 315 0.65 -10.46 -8.44
C PRO A 315 0.67 -11.70 -9.31
N GLN A 316 1.60 -12.62 -9.06
CA GLN A 316 1.45 -13.96 -9.61
C GLN A 316 0.17 -14.54 -9.00
N ALA A 317 -0.74 -15.02 -9.85
CA ALA A 317 -1.79 -15.89 -9.37
C ALA A 317 -1.08 -17.02 -8.62
N LEU A 318 -1.37 -17.16 -7.32
CA LEU A 318 -1.13 -18.41 -6.63
C LEU A 318 -1.92 -19.42 -7.45
N GLY A 319 -1.22 -20.23 -8.25
CA GLY A 319 -1.87 -21.15 -9.16
C GLY A 319 -2.90 -21.94 -8.36
N GLU A 320 -4.11 -22.08 -8.91
CA GLU A 320 -5.11 -23.03 -8.40
C GLU A 320 -4.53 -24.46 -8.29
N ALA A 321 -3.35 -24.70 -8.89
CA ALA A 321 -2.57 -25.92 -8.80
C ALA A 321 -1.99 -26.25 -7.39
N ASP A 322 -1.88 -25.30 -6.45
CA ASP A 322 -1.31 -25.61 -5.11
C ASP A 322 -2.32 -25.57 -3.96
N ALA A 323 -3.59 -25.23 -4.23
CA ALA A 323 -4.66 -25.34 -3.23
C ALA A 323 -5.04 -26.80 -2.92
N ALA A 324 -4.54 -27.76 -3.70
CA ALA A 324 -4.80 -29.19 -3.57
C ALA A 324 -3.56 -30.02 -3.22
N ALA A 325 -2.43 -29.41 -2.85
CA ALA A 325 -1.32 -30.14 -2.27
C ALA A 325 -1.69 -30.53 -0.83
N GLU A 326 -2.02 -31.81 -0.63
CA GLU A 326 -2.03 -32.41 0.72
C GLU A 326 -0.71 -32.03 1.41
N LEU A 327 -0.81 -31.20 2.44
CA LEU A 327 0.32 -30.82 3.28
C LEU A 327 0.99 -32.09 3.80
N PRO A 328 2.33 -32.21 3.72
CA PRO A 328 3.01 -33.37 4.28
C PRO A 328 2.75 -33.43 5.79
N PRO A 329 2.46 -34.62 6.34
CA PRO A 329 2.20 -34.75 7.76
C PRO A 329 3.50 -34.54 8.55
N GLN A 330 3.43 -33.59 9.49
CA GLN A 330 4.22 -33.47 10.72
C GLN A 330 5.64 -32.89 10.62
N SER A 331 5.76 -31.63 11.04
CA SER A 331 6.79 -31.18 12.01
C SER A 331 6.37 -29.85 12.64
N GLY A 332 6.14 -29.86 13.97
CA GLY A 332 6.08 -28.66 14.81
C GLY A 332 4.86 -27.74 14.66
N TRP A 333 3.65 -28.20 14.97
CA TRP A 333 2.50 -27.29 15.11
C TRP A 333 2.64 -26.48 16.40
N LEU A 334 3.07 -25.21 16.27
CA LEU A 334 2.85 -24.21 17.30
C LEU A 334 1.35 -23.88 17.28
N VAL A 335 0.62 -24.16 18.35
CA VAL A 335 -0.83 -23.90 18.45
C VAL A 335 -1.07 -22.80 19.47
N ARG A 336 -1.95 -21.84 19.17
CA ARG A 336 -2.41 -20.85 20.15
C ARG A 336 -3.80 -21.20 20.65
N ALA A 337 -4.09 -20.87 21.90
CA ALA A 337 -5.45 -20.90 22.39
C ALA A 337 -6.17 -19.60 22.01
N ALA A 338 -7.25 -19.68 21.24
CA ALA A 338 -8.11 -18.56 20.87
C ALA A 338 -9.49 -18.72 21.51
N TRP A 339 -10.11 -17.58 21.84
CA TRP A 339 -11.48 -17.51 22.33
C TRP A 339 -12.44 -17.33 21.17
N GLU A 340 -13.36 -18.27 21.00
CA GLU A 340 -14.40 -18.20 19.98
C GLU A 340 -15.77 -18.01 20.63
N PRO A 341 -16.65 -17.16 20.06
CA PRO A 341 -18.03 -17.05 20.52
C PRO A 341 -18.76 -18.38 20.44
N LEU A 342 -19.32 -18.80 21.56
CA LEU A 342 -20.13 -20.00 21.67
C LEU A 342 -21.63 -19.66 21.67
N GLU A 343 -22.04 -18.69 22.51
CA GLU A 343 -23.44 -18.30 22.66
C GLU A 343 -23.57 -16.85 23.19
N GLU A 344 -24.60 -16.12 22.73
CA GLU A 344 -25.00 -14.83 23.33
C GLU A 344 -25.94 -15.04 24.53
N ILE A 345 -25.64 -14.37 25.65
CA ILE A 345 -26.44 -14.46 26.87
C ILE A 345 -27.42 -13.29 26.92
N THR A 346 -28.68 -13.57 26.63
CA THR A 346 -29.77 -12.58 26.56
C THR A 346 -30.49 -12.38 27.90
N THR A 347 -30.30 -13.28 28.86
CA THR A 347 -30.91 -13.22 30.20
C THR A 347 -29.83 -13.21 31.28
N VAL A 348 -29.67 -12.07 31.94
CA VAL A 348 -28.76 -11.94 33.09
C VAL A 348 -29.37 -12.65 34.29
N SER A 349 -28.72 -13.71 34.76
CA SER A 349 -29.12 -14.44 35.97
C SER A 349 -28.46 -13.85 37.22
N SER A 350 -29.13 -13.99 38.37
CA SER A 350 -28.56 -13.70 39.69
C SER A 350 -28.61 -14.92 40.61
N GLU A 351 -28.63 -16.13 40.04
CA GLU A 351 -28.69 -17.38 40.79
C GLU A 351 -27.36 -17.64 41.53
N ALA A 352 -27.46 -18.07 42.78
CA ALA A 352 -26.32 -18.58 43.52
C ALA A 352 -25.94 -19.96 42.95
N PRO A 353 -24.64 -20.33 42.93
CA PRO A 353 -24.22 -21.67 42.57
C PRO A 353 -24.90 -22.71 43.50
N PRO A 354 -25.18 -23.92 43.01
CA PRO A 354 -25.84 -24.96 43.79
C PRO A 354 -25.04 -25.28 45.06
N SER A 355 -25.73 -25.57 46.16
CA SER A 355 -25.14 -25.95 47.45
C SER A 355 -25.60 -27.35 47.86
N GLY A 356 -24.70 -28.14 48.43
CA GLY A 356 -24.96 -29.53 48.83
C GLY A 356 -23.74 -30.46 48.68
N PRO A 357 -23.82 -31.71 49.13
CA PRO A 357 -22.71 -32.66 49.10
C PRO A 357 -22.27 -33.07 47.68
N GLU A 358 -23.14 -32.91 46.68
CA GLU A 358 -22.85 -33.18 45.26
C GLU A 358 -22.58 -31.91 44.44
N ALA A 359 -22.51 -30.75 45.11
CA ALA A 359 -22.29 -29.47 44.44
C ALA A 359 -20.82 -29.33 43.97
N PRO A 360 -20.59 -28.67 42.82
CA PRO A 360 -19.25 -28.34 42.35
C PRO A 360 -18.55 -27.40 43.34
N GLN A 361 -17.28 -27.67 43.62
CA GLN A 361 -16.42 -26.77 44.38
C GLN A 361 -15.99 -25.62 43.48
N LEU A 362 -16.31 -24.39 43.88
CA LEU A 362 -15.80 -23.19 43.22
C LEU A 362 -14.53 -22.74 43.93
N HIS A 363 -13.43 -22.63 43.20
CA HIS A 363 -12.20 -22.04 43.70
C HIS A 363 -11.96 -20.70 43.01
N TRP A 364 -11.85 -19.65 43.82
CA TRP A 364 -11.66 -18.28 43.39
C TRP A 364 -10.34 -17.77 44.01
N PRO A 365 -9.22 -17.87 43.28
CA PRO A 365 -7.93 -17.42 43.78
C PRO A 365 -7.95 -15.91 44.05
N ASP A 366 -7.24 -15.48 45.09
CA ASP A 366 -6.99 -14.06 45.31
C ASP A 366 -5.98 -13.58 44.24
N PRO A 367 -6.31 -12.58 43.39
CA PRO A 367 -5.42 -12.12 42.33
C PRO A 367 -4.09 -11.58 42.83
N ASP A 368 -4.02 -11.16 44.10
CA ASP A 368 -2.80 -10.65 44.73
C ASP A 368 -1.98 -11.73 45.46
N GLN A 369 -2.43 -12.98 45.48
CA GLN A 369 -1.71 -14.05 46.18
C GLN A 369 -0.46 -14.49 45.40
N PRO A 370 0.64 -14.87 46.10
CA PRO A 370 1.82 -15.43 45.45
C PRO A 370 1.51 -16.69 44.65
N LEU A 371 2.11 -16.82 43.46
CA LEU A 371 1.87 -17.93 42.54
C LEU A 371 2.15 -19.30 43.18
N GLU A 372 3.23 -19.39 43.96
CA GLU A 372 3.62 -20.64 44.62
C GLU A 372 2.57 -21.10 45.61
N GLN A 373 1.97 -20.16 46.35
CA GLN A 373 0.90 -20.44 47.31
C GLN A 373 -0.38 -20.86 46.58
N ALA A 374 -0.75 -20.14 45.51
CA ALA A 374 -1.93 -20.46 44.70
C ALA A 374 -1.87 -21.88 44.10
N LEU A 375 -0.69 -22.27 43.61
CA LEU A 375 -0.45 -23.61 43.07
C LEU A 375 -0.44 -24.68 44.17
N ALA A 376 0.12 -24.38 45.34
CA ALA A 376 0.09 -25.29 46.50
C ALA A 376 -1.34 -25.58 46.96
N ASP A 377 -2.21 -24.57 46.97
CA ASP A 377 -3.62 -24.72 47.34
C ASP A 377 -4.39 -25.61 46.34
N LEU A 378 -4.18 -25.41 45.04
CA LEU A 378 -4.76 -26.27 43.99
C LEU A 378 -4.22 -27.71 44.05
N LEU A 379 -2.94 -27.88 44.37
CA LEU A 379 -2.33 -29.20 44.54
C LEU A 379 -2.91 -29.93 45.77
N ALA A 380 -3.09 -29.23 46.89
CA ALA A 380 -3.73 -29.78 48.07
C ALA A 380 -5.18 -30.22 47.77
N LEU A 381 -5.94 -29.43 47.00
CA LEU A 381 -7.27 -29.80 46.52
C LEU A 381 -7.23 -31.05 45.63
N ALA A 382 -6.26 -31.15 44.70
CA ALA A 382 -6.11 -32.31 43.81
C ALA A 382 -5.74 -33.61 44.57
N GLN A 383 -5.15 -33.50 45.76
CA GLN A 383 -4.77 -34.63 46.61
C GLN A 383 -5.92 -35.16 47.49
N GLN A 384 -6.96 -34.37 47.74
CA GLN A 384 -8.10 -34.74 48.59
C GLN A 384 -9.07 -35.77 47.95
N GLY A 385 -8.91 -36.10 46.66
CA GLY A 385 -9.75 -37.07 45.93
C GLY A 385 -10.57 -36.41 44.80
N PRO A 386 -11.39 -37.19 44.06
CA PRO A 386 -12.15 -36.66 42.93
C PRO A 386 -13.32 -35.77 43.42
N SER A 387 -13.13 -34.46 43.41
CA SER A 387 -14.19 -33.46 43.52
C SER A 387 -14.33 -32.70 42.19
N ARG A 388 -15.58 -32.40 41.79
CA ARG A 388 -15.84 -31.54 40.62
C ARG A 388 -15.42 -30.11 40.99
N LEU A 389 -14.38 -29.59 40.34
CA LEU A 389 -13.81 -28.27 40.63
C LEU A 389 -14.04 -27.31 39.46
N TRP A 390 -14.36 -26.07 39.81
CA TRP A 390 -14.41 -24.93 38.89
C TRP A 390 -13.44 -23.86 39.37
N LEU A 391 -12.37 -23.65 38.61
CA LEU A 391 -11.46 -22.54 38.81
C LEU A 391 -12.05 -21.30 38.14
N VAL A 392 -12.39 -20.29 38.92
CA VAL A 392 -12.95 -19.03 38.42
C VAL A 392 -11.86 -17.97 38.43
N LEU A 393 -11.50 -17.46 37.26
CA LEU A 393 -10.41 -16.50 37.07
C LEU A 393 -10.98 -15.15 36.63
N GLU A 394 -10.58 -14.08 37.32
CA GLU A 394 -10.90 -12.70 36.93
C GLU A 394 -9.73 -12.10 36.15
N GLY A 395 -10.03 -11.48 35.01
CA GLY A 395 -9.03 -10.80 34.18
C GLY A 395 -8.04 -11.76 33.51
N GLN A 396 -6.92 -11.20 33.04
CA GLN A 396 -5.81 -11.97 32.47
C GLN A 396 -4.49 -11.55 33.10
N GLY A 397 -3.60 -12.51 33.30
CA GLY A 397 -2.29 -12.28 33.90
C GLY A 397 -1.51 -13.58 34.12
N PRO A 398 -0.21 -13.49 34.47
CA PRO A 398 0.66 -14.66 34.62
C PRO A 398 0.15 -15.66 35.67
N LEU A 399 -0.43 -15.16 36.77
CA LEU A 399 -1.01 -16.00 37.83
C LEU A 399 -2.20 -16.80 37.29
N GLN A 400 -3.15 -16.13 36.63
CA GLN A 400 -4.35 -16.74 36.06
C GLN A 400 -3.99 -17.80 35.02
N GLU A 401 -3.03 -17.51 34.15
CA GLU A 401 -2.56 -18.46 33.13
C GLU A 401 -1.89 -19.70 33.75
N ALA A 402 -1.07 -19.51 34.78
CA ALA A 402 -0.42 -20.61 35.48
C ALA A 402 -1.42 -21.51 36.22
N LEU A 403 -2.43 -20.94 36.87
CA LEU A 403 -3.49 -21.70 37.53
C LEU A 403 -4.38 -22.44 36.52
N ALA A 404 -4.73 -21.81 35.40
CA ALA A 404 -5.45 -22.46 34.31
C ALA A 404 -4.64 -23.63 33.72
N ALA A 405 -3.32 -23.46 33.55
CA ALA A 405 -2.43 -24.52 33.09
C ALA A 405 -2.36 -25.71 34.06
N PHE A 406 -2.30 -25.43 35.37
CA PHE A 406 -2.37 -26.46 36.40
C PHE A 406 -3.67 -27.26 36.31
N VAL A 407 -4.82 -26.58 36.24
CA VAL A 407 -6.14 -27.22 36.15
C VAL A 407 -6.27 -28.05 34.87
N ARG A 408 -5.81 -27.55 33.72
CA ARG A 408 -5.76 -28.31 32.47
C ARG A 408 -4.94 -29.60 32.62
N THR A 409 -3.77 -29.50 33.24
CA THR A 409 -2.89 -30.66 33.48
C THR A 409 -3.55 -31.67 34.41
N ALA A 410 -4.12 -31.22 35.53
CA ALA A 410 -4.83 -32.07 36.49
C ALA A 410 -6.07 -32.75 35.86
N ALA A 411 -6.80 -32.05 35.00
CA ALA A 411 -7.95 -32.61 34.27
C ALA A 411 -7.53 -33.70 33.28
N LEU A 412 -6.36 -33.55 32.64
CA LEU A 412 -5.79 -34.58 31.75
C LEU A 412 -5.30 -35.81 32.53
N GLU A 413 -4.63 -35.60 33.67
CA GLU A 413 -4.13 -36.69 34.50
C GLU A 413 -5.26 -37.47 35.21
N LYS A 414 -6.33 -36.79 35.61
CA LYS A 414 -7.49 -37.37 36.29
C LYS A 414 -8.82 -36.92 35.65
N PRO A 415 -9.18 -37.42 34.46
CA PRO A 415 -10.40 -37.01 33.75
C PRO A 415 -11.70 -37.21 34.56
N ALA A 416 -11.72 -38.23 35.43
CA ALA A 416 -12.84 -38.52 36.31
C ALA A 416 -13.15 -37.40 37.32
N SER A 417 -12.17 -36.54 37.64
CA SER A 417 -12.35 -35.42 38.57
C SER A 417 -13.18 -34.27 38.00
N ARG A 418 -13.31 -34.17 36.65
CA ARG A 418 -14.11 -33.13 35.96
C ARG A 418 -13.79 -31.72 36.46
N TRP A 419 -12.57 -31.26 36.18
CA TRP A 419 -12.09 -29.93 36.54
C TRP A 419 -12.19 -28.98 35.35
N PHE A 420 -12.70 -27.77 35.59
CA PHE A 420 -13.03 -26.79 34.55
C PHE A 420 -12.49 -25.40 34.89
N THR A 421 -12.20 -24.60 33.88
CA THR A 421 -11.80 -23.19 34.03
C THR A 421 -12.88 -22.27 33.49
N LEU A 422 -13.23 -21.24 34.26
CA LEU A 422 -14.14 -20.17 33.85
C LEU A 422 -13.47 -18.81 34.02
N TRP A 423 -13.27 -18.09 32.91
CA TRP A 423 -12.75 -16.73 32.92
C TRP A 423 -13.87 -15.68 32.91
N LEU A 424 -13.71 -14.66 33.74
CA LEU A 424 -14.62 -13.53 33.88
C LEU A 424 -13.86 -12.21 33.65
N GLN A 425 -14.57 -11.17 33.20
CA GLN A 425 -14.02 -9.81 33.14
C GLN A 425 -13.64 -9.28 34.53
N GLU A 426 -12.61 -8.44 34.56
CA GLU A 426 -12.12 -7.79 35.77
C GLU A 426 -13.22 -6.93 36.42
N GLY A 427 -13.42 -7.08 37.74
CA GLY A 427 -14.47 -6.37 38.48
C GLY A 427 -15.86 -7.03 38.43
N ALA A 428 -15.97 -8.24 37.87
CA ALA A 428 -17.16 -9.08 38.05
C ALA A 428 -17.39 -9.33 39.55
N ARG A 429 -18.60 -9.07 40.05
CA ARG A 429 -18.89 -9.22 41.49
C ARG A 429 -18.72 -10.68 41.90
N ARG A 430 -17.71 -10.95 42.74
CA ARG A 430 -17.56 -12.24 43.45
C ARG A 430 -18.92 -12.62 44.04
N GLN A 431 -19.35 -13.85 43.76
CA GLN A 431 -20.59 -14.50 44.24
C GLN A 431 -21.85 -14.40 43.37
N ARG A 432 -21.85 -13.76 42.18
CA ARG A 432 -22.99 -13.86 41.24
C ARG A 432 -22.52 -13.98 39.79
N LEU A 433 -22.75 -15.15 39.20
CA LEU A 433 -22.48 -15.36 37.78
C LEU A 433 -23.65 -14.77 36.98
N PRO A 434 -23.40 -13.90 35.99
CA PRO A 434 -24.43 -13.30 35.15
C PRO A 434 -25.11 -14.30 34.19
N ILE A 435 -24.77 -15.60 34.29
CA ILE A 435 -25.21 -16.69 33.43
C ILE A 435 -25.82 -17.80 34.32
N PRO A 436 -26.95 -18.42 33.94
CA PRO A 436 -27.52 -19.54 34.69
C PRO A 436 -26.53 -20.70 34.89
N TRP A 437 -26.37 -21.17 36.14
CA TRP A 437 -25.37 -22.20 36.47
C TRP A 437 -25.59 -23.50 35.70
N GLY A 438 -26.86 -23.90 35.49
CA GLY A 438 -27.20 -25.10 34.72
C GLY A 438 -26.69 -25.05 33.28
N ARG A 439 -26.55 -23.85 32.69
CA ARG A 439 -25.99 -23.68 31.34
C ARG A 439 -24.47 -23.80 31.34
N ILE A 440 -23.80 -23.13 32.28
CA ILE A 440 -22.35 -23.23 32.47
C ILE A 440 -21.95 -24.70 32.69
N ALA A 441 -22.65 -25.39 33.58
CA ALA A 441 -22.40 -26.80 33.91
C ALA A 441 -22.59 -27.74 32.70
N ALA A 442 -23.62 -27.52 31.88
CA ALA A 442 -23.87 -28.33 30.70
C ALA A 442 -22.81 -28.12 29.61
N LEU A 443 -22.38 -26.87 29.40
CA LEU A 443 -21.36 -26.55 28.39
C LEU A 443 -19.98 -27.08 28.78
N ALA A 444 -19.64 -27.04 30.06
CA ALA A 444 -18.35 -27.55 30.51
C ALA A 444 -18.17 -29.06 30.38
N GLU A 445 -19.26 -29.84 30.27
CA GLU A 445 -19.13 -31.27 29.94
C GLU A 445 -18.49 -31.49 28.56
N GLN A 446 -18.53 -30.48 27.70
CA GLN A 446 -17.94 -30.49 26.36
C GLN A 446 -16.71 -29.58 26.27
N GLU A 447 -16.68 -28.51 27.07
CA GLU A 447 -15.66 -27.46 27.01
C GLU A 447 -14.89 -27.32 28.34
N PRO A 448 -13.62 -27.74 28.41
CA PRO A 448 -12.85 -27.68 29.67
C PRO A 448 -12.53 -26.24 30.13
N ALA A 449 -12.68 -25.26 29.22
CA ALA A 449 -12.34 -23.88 29.42
C ALA A 449 -13.36 -22.96 28.74
N LEU A 450 -14.00 -22.11 29.55
CA LEU A 450 -15.01 -21.15 29.11
C LEU A 450 -14.61 -19.73 29.55
N ALA A 451 -15.02 -18.72 28.80
CA ALA A 451 -14.90 -17.32 29.21
C ALA A 451 -16.23 -16.57 29.01
N PHE A 452 -16.44 -15.50 29.77
CA PHE A 452 -17.59 -14.62 29.60
C PHE A 452 -17.16 -13.16 29.48
N ASP A 453 -17.51 -12.52 28.37
CA ASP A 453 -17.12 -11.14 28.04
C ASP A 453 -18.18 -10.08 28.43
N GLY A 454 -19.12 -10.45 29.30
CA GLY A 454 -20.22 -9.58 29.70
C GLY A 454 -21.47 -9.70 28.81
N GLN A 455 -21.33 -10.24 27.59
CA GLN A 455 -22.45 -10.44 26.65
C GLN A 455 -22.49 -11.86 26.08
N ARG A 456 -21.34 -12.49 25.89
CA ARG A 456 -21.18 -13.77 25.20
C ARG A 456 -20.37 -14.74 26.04
N LEU A 457 -20.77 -16.00 25.95
CA LEU A 457 -20.00 -17.14 26.40
C LEU A 457 -19.04 -17.53 25.27
N LEU A 458 -17.78 -17.73 25.62
CA LEU A 458 -16.68 -18.04 24.71
C LEU A 458 -16.10 -19.41 25.05
N GLN A 459 -15.72 -20.17 24.03
CA GLN A 459 -15.00 -21.44 24.15
C GLN A 459 -13.53 -21.26 23.78
N GLN A 460 -12.65 -22.08 24.34
CA GLN A 460 -11.23 -22.09 23.97
C GLN A 460 -10.97 -23.10 22.85
N ARG A 461 -10.27 -22.67 21.80
CA ARG A 461 -9.84 -23.53 20.68
C ARG A 461 -8.36 -23.40 20.41
N LEU A 462 -7.74 -24.51 20.01
CA LEU A 462 -6.36 -24.49 19.54
C LEU A 462 -6.36 -24.14 18.05
N VAL A 463 -5.83 -22.96 17.74
CA VAL A 463 -5.63 -22.49 16.37
C VAL A 463 -4.18 -22.76 15.98
N PRO A 464 -3.92 -23.53 14.91
CA PRO A 464 -2.56 -23.72 14.42
C PRO A 464 -1.97 -22.39 13.98
N LEU A 465 -0.76 -22.07 14.44
CA LEU A 465 0.07 -21.08 13.81
C LEU A 465 0.62 -21.71 12.52
N PRO A 466 0.65 -20.97 11.39
CA PRO A 466 1.06 -21.51 10.11
C PRO A 466 2.53 -21.98 10.11
N PRO A 467 2.94 -22.77 9.10
CA PRO A 467 4.29 -23.35 8.99
C PRO A 467 5.41 -22.30 9.13
N GLU A 468 6.66 -22.77 9.28
CA GLU A 468 7.86 -21.96 9.58
C GLU A 468 7.96 -20.62 8.81
N ARG A 469 7.42 -20.57 7.57
CA ARG A 469 7.27 -19.37 6.75
C ARG A 469 5.79 -19.00 6.51
N PHE A 470 5.39 -17.82 7.00
CA PHE A 470 4.08 -17.22 6.79
C PHE A 470 4.15 -15.70 6.58
N ARG A 471 3.06 -15.11 6.07
CA ARG A 471 2.79 -13.66 5.97
C ARG A 471 1.35 -13.36 6.37
N PHE A 472 1.04 -12.16 6.85
CA PHE A 472 -0.37 -11.77 7.04
C PHE A 472 -1.01 -11.34 5.73
N ALA A 473 -2.24 -11.79 5.52
CA ALA A 473 -3.08 -11.42 4.39
C ALA A 473 -4.50 -11.13 4.87
N THR A 474 -5.27 -10.38 4.07
CA THR A 474 -6.70 -10.16 4.31
C THR A 474 -7.51 -11.16 3.49
N GLY A 475 -8.40 -11.92 4.15
CA GLY A 475 -9.36 -12.79 3.47
C GLY A 475 -10.55 -12.04 2.85
N SER A 476 -10.91 -10.88 3.40
CA SER A 476 -11.95 -9.99 2.88
C SER A 476 -11.72 -8.57 3.38
N PHE A 477 -11.40 -7.65 2.47
CA PHE A 477 -11.15 -6.27 2.84
C PHE A 477 -12.37 -5.61 3.49
N GLY A 478 -12.11 -4.62 4.34
CA GLY A 478 -13.16 -3.93 5.10
C GLY A 478 -13.54 -4.66 6.40
N MET A 479 -13.10 -5.90 6.57
CA MET A 479 -13.20 -6.67 7.81
C MET A 479 -11.81 -6.96 8.35
N LEU A 480 -11.40 -6.25 9.40
CA LEU A 480 -10.10 -6.48 10.05
C LEU A 480 -10.00 -7.90 10.63
N GLU A 481 -11.13 -8.51 10.97
CA GLU A 481 -11.27 -9.90 11.43
C GLU A 481 -10.81 -10.92 10.40
N SER A 482 -10.76 -10.54 9.12
CA SER A 482 -10.27 -11.41 8.04
C SER A 482 -8.74 -11.45 7.93
N LEU A 483 -8.02 -10.64 8.72
CA LEU A 483 -6.56 -10.66 8.75
C LEU A 483 -6.10 -11.96 9.41
N ALA A 484 -5.50 -12.82 8.60
CA ALA A 484 -5.03 -14.12 9.03
C ALA A 484 -3.66 -14.39 8.41
N PRO A 485 -2.83 -15.21 9.08
CA PRO A 485 -1.57 -15.61 8.49
C PRO A 485 -1.82 -16.62 7.36
N ALA A 486 -1.12 -16.44 6.25
CA ALA A 486 -1.13 -17.24 5.04
C ALA A 486 0.27 -17.78 4.75
N PRO A 487 0.41 -18.91 4.02
CA PRO A 487 1.71 -19.44 3.64
C PRO A 487 2.55 -18.39 2.91
N LEU A 488 3.85 -18.33 3.23
CA LEU A 488 4.84 -17.53 2.52
C LEU A 488 5.75 -18.49 1.75
N PRO A 489 5.63 -18.58 0.41
CA PRO A 489 6.54 -19.41 -0.37
C PRO A 489 7.96 -18.88 -0.26
N PRO A 490 8.98 -19.77 -0.17
CA PRO A 490 10.36 -19.34 -0.13
C PRO A 490 10.75 -18.62 -1.43
N GLN A 491 11.22 -17.38 -1.29
CA GLN A 491 11.78 -16.59 -2.39
C GLN A 491 13.21 -16.25 -1.99
N GLY A 492 14.20 -16.77 -2.73
CA GLY A 492 15.59 -16.40 -2.50
C GLY A 492 15.83 -14.93 -2.88
N PRO A 493 16.74 -14.22 -2.19
CA PRO A 493 17.08 -12.84 -2.53
C PRO A 493 17.73 -12.75 -3.93
N ALA A 494 17.34 -11.74 -4.71
CA ALA A 494 18.00 -11.43 -5.99
C ALA A 494 19.31 -10.65 -5.77
N ALA A 495 20.02 -10.33 -6.86
CA ALA A 495 21.19 -9.47 -6.80
C ALA A 495 20.88 -8.13 -6.09
N GLY A 496 21.74 -7.74 -5.14
CA GLY A 496 21.56 -6.54 -4.31
C GLY A 496 20.55 -6.69 -3.15
N GLU A 497 19.92 -7.85 -2.98
CA GLU A 497 18.93 -8.11 -1.93
C GLU A 497 19.46 -9.04 -0.83
N LEU A 498 18.80 -9.00 0.31
CA LEU A 498 18.97 -9.94 1.41
C LEU A 498 17.61 -10.39 1.94
N GLU A 499 17.57 -11.55 2.58
CA GLU A 499 16.40 -12.06 3.27
C GLU A 499 16.59 -11.95 4.78
N LEU A 500 15.61 -11.35 5.46
CA LEU A 500 15.55 -11.24 6.90
C LEU A 500 14.51 -12.21 7.47
N ALA A 501 14.89 -13.01 8.46
CA ALA A 501 13.94 -13.55 9.43
C ALA A 501 13.51 -12.41 10.35
N VAL A 502 12.25 -11.99 10.23
CA VAL A 502 11.73 -10.84 10.97
C VAL A 502 11.73 -11.15 12.46
N GLU A 503 12.14 -10.19 13.29
CA GLU A 503 12.01 -10.26 14.75
C GLU A 503 10.90 -9.30 15.23
N ALA A 504 10.81 -8.11 14.62
CA ALA A 504 9.73 -7.15 14.88
C ALA A 504 9.45 -6.29 13.64
N THR A 505 8.19 -5.90 13.43
CA THR A 505 7.77 -5.03 12.33
C THR A 505 6.95 -3.85 12.83
N GLY A 506 7.17 -2.68 12.24
CA GLY A 506 6.34 -1.51 12.50
C GLY A 506 4.99 -1.62 11.80
N LEU A 507 3.91 -1.31 12.52
CA LEU A 507 2.59 -1.11 11.93
C LEU A 507 2.42 0.37 11.56
N ASN A 508 1.92 0.65 10.37
CA ASN A 508 1.70 2.00 9.85
C ASN A 508 0.23 2.21 9.44
N PHE A 509 -0.23 3.46 9.42
CA PHE A 509 -1.64 3.76 9.10
C PHE A 509 -2.02 3.30 7.68
N ARG A 510 -1.04 3.27 6.76
CA ARG A 510 -1.18 2.68 5.43
C ARG A 510 -1.63 1.21 5.49
N ASP A 511 -1.13 0.42 6.42
CA ASP A 511 -1.52 -0.99 6.59
C ASP A 511 -3.01 -1.10 6.94
N VAL A 512 -3.49 -0.23 7.83
CA VAL A 512 -4.89 -0.16 8.20
C VAL A 512 -5.77 0.25 7.01
N LEU A 513 -5.36 1.28 6.26
CA LEU A 513 -6.10 1.71 5.07
C LEU A 513 -6.15 0.61 4.00
N ASN A 514 -5.07 -0.15 3.84
CA ASN A 514 -5.02 -1.33 2.98
C ASN A 514 -5.99 -2.41 3.46
N ALA A 515 -5.97 -2.76 4.75
CA ALA A 515 -6.85 -3.80 5.31
C ALA A 515 -8.34 -3.42 5.24
N LEU A 516 -8.66 -2.13 5.44
CA LEU A 516 -10.02 -1.61 5.28
C LEU A 516 -10.44 -1.44 3.81
N GLY A 517 -9.52 -1.64 2.86
CA GLY A 517 -9.77 -1.48 1.43
C GLY A 517 -9.96 -0.02 1.00
N LEU A 518 -9.59 0.95 1.84
CA LEU A 518 -9.73 2.39 1.55
C LEU A 518 -8.68 2.88 0.54
N LEU A 519 -7.53 2.20 0.46
CA LEU A 519 -6.55 2.43 -0.60
C LEU A 519 -6.86 1.65 -1.87
N ARG A 520 -7.99 0.95 -2.01
CA ARG A 520 -8.28 0.20 -3.25
C ARG A 520 -8.40 1.09 -4.47
N SER A 521 -8.99 2.28 -4.36
CA SER A 521 -9.07 3.23 -5.48
C SER A 521 -7.68 3.70 -5.90
N TYR A 522 -6.85 4.12 -4.94
CA TYR A 522 -5.45 4.46 -5.15
C TYR A 522 -4.65 3.28 -5.73
N SER A 523 -4.88 2.08 -5.20
CA SER A 523 -4.22 0.86 -5.68
C SER A 523 -4.66 0.52 -7.10
N ARG A 524 -5.96 0.61 -7.42
CA ARG A 524 -6.48 0.44 -8.78
C ARG A 524 -5.93 1.50 -9.73
N GLN A 525 -5.79 2.75 -9.29
CA GLN A 525 -5.12 3.84 -10.00
C GLN A 525 -3.63 3.59 -10.23
N LEU A 526 -3.01 2.66 -9.50
CA LEU A 526 -1.67 2.15 -9.80
C LEU A 526 -1.74 0.87 -10.67
N GLY A 527 -2.92 0.49 -11.14
CA GLY A 527 -3.17 -0.71 -11.91
C GLY A 527 -3.25 -1.99 -11.07
N LEU A 528 -3.37 -1.93 -9.74
CA LEU A 528 -3.55 -3.09 -8.86
C LEU A 528 -4.96 -3.69 -8.98
N ASP A 529 -5.05 -4.97 -9.31
CA ASP A 529 -6.33 -5.68 -9.41
C ASP A 529 -7.03 -5.83 -8.04
N ALA A 530 -8.35 -6.01 -8.03
CA ALA A 530 -9.13 -6.24 -6.82
C ALA A 530 -8.71 -7.51 -6.04
N ALA A 531 -8.05 -8.46 -6.72
CA ALA A 531 -7.45 -9.66 -6.16
C ALA A 531 -6.02 -9.47 -5.63
N ALA A 532 -5.36 -8.33 -5.88
CA ALA A 532 -4.00 -8.07 -5.41
C ALA A 532 -3.98 -7.96 -3.87
N GLN A 533 -3.36 -8.92 -3.21
CA GLN A 533 -3.11 -8.86 -1.77
C GLN A 533 -1.93 -7.91 -1.52
N VAL A 534 -2.22 -6.66 -1.20
CA VAL A 534 -1.18 -5.70 -0.79
C VAL A 534 -0.55 -6.21 0.50
N PRO A 535 0.77 -6.48 0.52
CA PRO A 535 1.41 -7.04 1.69
C PRO A 535 1.53 -5.96 2.79
N PHE A 536 1.39 -6.41 4.03
CA PHE A 536 1.38 -5.55 5.20
C PHE A 536 2.78 -5.40 5.81
N GLY A 537 3.00 -4.28 6.48
CA GLY A 537 4.29 -3.90 7.04
C GLY A 537 5.11 -3.10 6.04
N GLY A 538 5.93 -2.20 6.57
CA GLY A 538 6.78 -1.31 5.79
C GLY A 538 8.11 -1.01 6.48
N GLU A 539 8.46 -1.74 7.53
CA GLU A 539 9.72 -1.58 8.26
C GLU A 539 9.88 -2.73 9.24
N CYS A 540 11.11 -3.20 9.45
CA CYS A 540 11.36 -4.24 10.44
C CYS A 540 12.79 -4.27 10.95
N VAL A 541 12.96 -4.95 12.08
CA VAL A 541 14.22 -5.54 12.48
C VAL A 541 14.15 -7.04 12.22
N GLY A 542 15.23 -7.59 11.67
CA GLY A 542 15.33 -9.03 11.46
C GLY A 542 16.78 -9.52 11.40
N ARG A 543 16.95 -10.83 11.41
CA ARG A 543 18.24 -11.50 11.24
C ARG A 543 18.43 -11.92 9.79
N VAL A 544 19.58 -11.62 9.21
CA VAL A 544 19.88 -12.04 7.83
C VAL A 544 20.00 -13.57 7.77
N VAL A 545 19.20 -14.20 6.91
CA VAL A 545 19.23 -15.65 6.70
C VAL A 545 19.77 -16.05 5.32
N ALA A 546 19.70 -15.14 4.34
CA ALA A 546 20.27 -15.32 3.02
C ALA A 546 20.64 -13.96 2.41
N VAL A 547 21.59 -13.98 1.46
CA VAL A 547 21.99 -12.81 0.68
C VAL A 547 22.04 -13.18 -0.80
N GLY A 548 21.71 -12.23 -1.68
CA GLY A 548 21.83 -12.40 -3.12
C GLY A 548 23.20 -11.94 -3.64
N GLU A 549 23.39 -12.04 -4.96
CA GLU A 549 24.62 -11.61 -5.61
C GLU A 549 24.94 -10.13 -5.35
N GLY A 550 26.22 -9.78 -5.17
CA GLY A 550 26.65 -8.40 -4.90
C GLY A 550 26.42 -7.92 -3.46
N VAL A 551 25.85 -8.75 -2.58
CA VAL A 551 25.69 -8.46 -1.14
C VAL A 551 26.71 -9.26 -0.33
N ASP A 552 27.32 -8.61 0.66
CA ASP A 552 28.36 -9.23 1.50
C ASP A 552 27.83 -10.47 2.25
N PRO A 553 28.37 -11.68 1.99
CA PRO A 553 27.99 -12.91 2.70
C PRO A 553 28.23 -12.86 4.21
N ALA A 554 29.13 -11.99 4.71
CA ALA A 554 29.38 -11.83 6.14
C ALA A 554 28.18 -11.25 6.91
N LEU A 555 27.18 -10.70 6.22
CA LEU A 555 25.94 -10.19 6.82
C LEU A 555 25.05 -11.32 7.37
N VAL A 556 25.18 -12.55 6.88
CA VAL A 556 24.37 -13.70 7.35
C VAL A 556 24.54 -13.89 8.86
N GLY A 557 23.41 -14.02 9.56
CA GLY A 557 23.35 -14.14 11.02
C GLY A 557 23.34 -12.80 11.76
N GLN A 558 23.65 -11.68 11.12
CA GLN A 558 23.60 -10.35 11.74
C GLN A 558 22.16 -9.84 11.86
N ARG A 559 21.92 -8.98 12.85
CA ARG A 559 20.63 -8.31 13.07
C ARG A 559 20.66 -6.94 12.42
N LEU A 560 19.77 -6.71 11.46
CA LEU A 560 19.66 -5.46 10.73
C LEU A 560 18.30 -4.81 10.98
N LEU A 561 18.31 -3.47 11.01
CA LEU A 561 17.14 -2.63 10.84
C LEU A 561 16.97 -2.36 9.34
N ALA A 562 15.85 -2.81 8.77
CA ALA A 562 15.49 -2.56 7.38
C ALA A 562 14.44 -1.45 7.31
N ALA A 563 14.84 -0.32 6.70
CA ALA A 563 13.90 0.73 6.35
C ALA A 563 13.05 0.29 5.16
N LEU A 564 11.76 0.64 5.20
CA LEU A 564 10.88 0.51 4.02
C LEU A 564 10.76 -0.94 3.51
N ALA A 565 10.90 -1.91 4.42
CA ALA A 565 10.77 -3.33 4.17
C ALA A 565 9.29 -3.70 3.96
N VAL A 566 8.78 -3.50 2.76
CA VAL A 566 7.37 -3.73 2.48
C VAL A 566 7.05 -5.22 2.52
N GLY A 567 5.96 -5.57 3.21
CA GLY A 567 5.60 -6.97 3.46
C GLY A 567 6.25 -7.58 4.69
N SER A 568 6.87 -6.76 5.54
CA SER A 568 7.53 -7.19 6.77
C SER A 568 6.58 -7.73 7.87
N LEU A 569 5.25 -7.62 7.71
CA LEU A 569 4.30 -8.35 8.55
C LEU A 569 4.20 -9.82 8.13
N ALA A 570 5.34 -10.47 8.26
CA ALA A 570 5.61 -11.84 7.85
C ALA A 570 6.75 -12.41 8.68
N SER A 571 6.88 -13.73 8.67
CA SER A 571 8.02 -14.44 9.26
C SER A 571 9.36 -14.07 8.62
N HIS A 572 9.36 -13.80 7.31
CA HIS A 572 10.53 -13.45 6.53
C HIS A 572 10.18 -12.35 5.53
N VAL A 573 11.16 -11.53 5.19
CA VAL A 573 11.03 -10.50 4.17
C VAL A 573 12.32 -10.37 3.38
N VAL A 574 12.21 -10.31 2.06
CA VAL A 574 13.33 -9.95 1.18
C VAL A 574 13.35 -8.43 1.05
N CYS A 575 14.50 -7.80 1.19
CA CYS A 575 14.65 -6.36 1.06
C CYS A 575 16.02 -5.99 0.47
N ARG A 576 16.14 -4.76 -0.05
CA ARG A 576 17.40 -4.25 -0.60
C ARG A 576 18.43 -4.13 0.52
N ALA A 577 19.62 -4.68 0.32
CA ALA A 577 20.70 -4.59 1.30
C ALA A 577 21.10 -3.14 1.58
N GLU A 578 20.95 -2.25 0.60
CA GLU A 578 21.23 -0.82 0.71
C GLU A 578 20.29 -0.09 1.68
N LEU A 579 19.09 -0.60 1.93
CA LEU A 579 18.12 -0.01 2.87
C LEU A 579 18.21 -0.62 4.28
N CYS A 580 19.23 -1.45 4.51
CA CYS A 580 19.47 -2.13 5.77
C CYS A 580 20.71 -1.58 6.46
N VAL A 581 20.60 -1.36 7.77
CA VAL A 581 21.71 -0.93 8.62
C VAL A 581 21.80 -1.82 9.87
N PRO A 582 22.98 -2.02 10.46
CA PRO A 582 23.10 -2.74 11.72
C PRO A 582 22.24 -2.10 12.82
N LEU A 583 21.49 -2.92 13.57
CA LEU A 583 20.78 -2.42 14.74
C LEU A 583 21.78 -2.23 15.89
N PRO A 584 21.87 -1.03 16.50
CA PRO A 584 22.69 -0.84 17.70
C PRO A 584 22.27 -1.75 18.86
N GLU A 585 23.25 -2.29 19.60
CA GLU A 585 22.99 -3.17 20.76
C GLU A 585 22.15 -2.51 21.87
N SER A 586 22.15 -1.17 21.92
CA SER A 586 21.35 -0.39 22.86
C SER A 586 19.86 -0.39 22.57
N LEU A 587 19.43 -0.86 21.39
CA LEU A 587 18.03 -0.88 20.97
C LEU A 587 17.49 -2.31 20.91
N THR A 588 16.27 -2.50 21.42
CA THR A 588 15.54 -3.75 21.18
C THR A 588 15.04 -3.82 19.74
N PRO A 589 14.72 -5.01 19.20
CA PRO A 589 14.12 -5.14 17.88
C PRO A 589 12.85 -4.31 17.71
N GLU A 590 12.01 -4.23 18.74
CA GLU A 590 10.77 -3.46 18.71
C GLU A 590 11.04 -1.96 18.68
N GLN A 591 12.04 -1.49 19.43
CA GLN A 591 12.46 -0.09 19.37
C GLN A 591 12.98 0.24 17.98
N GLY A 592 13.85 -0.59 17.40
CA GLY A 592 14.36 -0.41 16.04
C GLY A 592 13.24 -0.38 14.99
N ALA A 593 12.31 -1.33 15.04
CA ALA A 593 11.18 -1.44 14.11
C ALA A 593 10.16 -0.29 14.23
N SER A 594 10.33 0.61 15.20
CA SER A 594 9.49 1.81 15.35
C SER A 594 10.08 3.07 14.70
N LEU A 595 11.34 3.04 14.25
CA LEU A 595 12.08 4.24 13.88
C LEU A 595 11.86 4.69 12.43
N SER A 596 12.07 3.78 11.48
CA SER A 596 12.38 4.16 10.10
C SER A 596 11.26 4.94 9.41
N THR A 597 10.05 4.40 9.32
CA THR A 597 8.98 5.04 8.53
C THR A 597 8.59 6.38 9.14
N ALA A 598 8.52 6.47 10.46
CA ALA A 598 8.11 7.69 11.16
C ALA A 598 9.16 8.81 11.04
N PHE A 599 10.41 8.53 11.42
CA PHE A 599 11.46 9.54 11.44
C PHE A 599 11.95 9.89 10.04
N LEU A 600 12.13 8.93 9.14
CA LEU A 600 12.62 9.23 7.79
C LEU A 600 11.59 10.07 7.02
N THR A 601 10.29 9.82 7.21
CA THR A 601 9.24 10.66 6.61
C THR A 601 9.29 12.09 7.16
N ALA A 602 9.48 12.24 8.48
CA ALA A 602 9.58 13.55 9.11
C ALA A 602 10.85 14.33 8.70
N LEU A 603 12.01 13.66 8.70
CA LEU A 603 13.29 14.23 8.29
C LEU A 603 13.26 14.62 6.81
N TYR A 604 12.83 13.72 5.93
CA TYR A 604 12.74 14.03 4.51
C TYR A 604 11.74 15.17 4.23
N GLY A 605 10.53 15.09 4.79
CA GLY A 605 9.48 16.09 4.59
C GLY A 605 9.87 17.48 5.12
N LEU A 606 10.32 17.58 6.37
CA LEU A 606 10.59 18.87 7.01
C LEU A 606 11.98 19.42 6.71
N HIS A 607 13.01 18.57 6.69
CA HIS A 607 14.39 19.02 6.50
C HIS A 607 14.77 19.08 5.02
N THR A 608 14.44 18.05 4.23
CA THR A 608 14.89 17.96 2.83
C THR A 608 13.96 18.73 1.89
N LEU A 609 12.65 18.48 1.96
CA LEU A 609 11.68 19.10 1.06
C LEU A 609 11.30 20.52 1.49
N ALA A 610 10.82 20.69 2.72
CA ALA A 610 10.39 22.00 3.21
C ALA A 610 11.57 22.89 3.61
N GLN A 611 12.74 22.32 3.91
CA GLN A 611 13.92 23.06 4.37
C GLN A 611 13.58 23.98 5.55
N LEU A 612 12.89 23.44 6.55
CA LEU A 612 12.41 24.17 7.72
C LEU A 612 13.57 24.87 8.45
N GLN A 613 13.44 26.18 8.65
CA GLN A 613 14.47 27.03 9.26
C GLN A 613 14.14 27.38 10.72
N PRO A 614 15.16 27.72 11.53
CA PRO A 614 14.94 28.28 12.87
C PRO A 614 14.04 29.51 12.85
N GLY A 615 13.05 29.55 13.74
CA GLY A 615 12.09 30.65 13.90
C GLY A 615 10.83 30.56 13.00
N GLU A 616 10.85 29.72 11.96
CA GLU A 616 9.67 29.45 11.13
C GLU A 616 8.57 28.76 11.94
N SER A 617 7.31 28.91 11.51
CA SER A 617 6.18 28.19 12.07
C SER A 617 5.77 27.00 11.20
N VAL A 618 5.44 25.88 11.86
CA VAL A 618 4.97 24.65 11.19
C VAL A 618 3.67 24.16 11.80
N LEU A 619 2.71 23.77 10.96
CA LEU A 619 1.52 23.02 11.36
C LEU A 619 1.73 21.52 11.09
N ILE A 620 1.62 20.70 12.13
CA ILE A 620 1.73 19.24 12.03
C ILE A 620 0.35 18.61 12.28
N HIS A 621 -0.24 18.01 11.26
CA HIS A 621 -1.49 17.27 11.43
C HIS A 621 -1.27 15.91 12.08
N ALA A 622 -2.28 15.45 12.83
CA ALA A 622 -2.26 14.17 13.54
C ALA A 622 -1.00 13.96 14.40
N ALA A 623 -0.54 15.01 15.10
CA ALA A 623 0.77 15.09 15.75
C ALA A 623 1.02 14.05 16.86
N ALA A 624 -0.02 13.38 17.34
CA ALA A 624 0.11 12.30 18.33
C ALA A 624 0.41 10.91 17.72
N GLY A 625 0.32 10.76 16.40
CA GLY A 625 0.71 9.52 15.70
C GLY A 625 2.22 9.41 15.50
N GLY A 626 2.69 8.28 14.94
CA GLY A 626 4.12 8.01 14.76
C GLY A 626 4.88 9.10 14.00
N VAL A 627 4.47 9.39 12.76
CA VAL A 627 5.10 10.46 11.96
C VAL A 627 4.96 11.82 12.64
N GLY A 628 3.79 12.11 13.22
CA GLY A 628 3.53 13.37 13.91
C GLY A 628 4.46 13.61 15.11
N GLN A 629 4.71 12.58 15.92
CA GLN A 629 5.63 12.66 17.06
C GLN A 629 7.09 12.80 16.60
N ALA A 630 7.48 12.11 15.54
CA ALA A 630 8.82 12.29 14.95
C ALA A 630 8.99 13.72 14.37
N ALA A 631 7.98 14.20 13.64
CA ALA A 631 7.94 15.55 13.06
C ALA A 631 8.00 16.64 14.13
N LEU A 632 7.33 16.45 15.28
CA LEU A 632 7.43 17.36 16.42
C LEU A 632 8.88 17.48 16.90
N GLN A 633 9.58 16.36 17.11
CA GLN A 633 10.98 16.38 17.52
C GLN A 633 11.88 17.04 16.49
N VAL A 634 11.71 16.72 15.20
CA VAL A 634 12.47 17.31 14.09
C VAL A 634 12.26 18.82 14.02
N ALA A 635 11.01 19.29 14.13
CA ALA A 635 10.66 20.70 14.08
C ALA A 635 11.20 21.49 15.29
N LEU A 636 11.06 20.95 16.50
CA LEU A 636 11.60 21.57 17.71
C LEU A 636 13.12 21.66 17.64
N ARG A 637 13.78 20.61 17.14
CA ARG A 637 15.24 20.60 16.96
C ARG A 637 15.72 21.62 15.94
N ALA A 638 14.94 21.82 14.87
CA ALA A 638 15.17 22.88 13.89
C ALA A 638 14.94 24.29 14.46
N GLY A 639 14.39 24.43 15.67
CA GLY A 639 14.08 25.72 16.29
C GLY A 639 12.81 26.37 15.74
N ALA A 640 11.90 25.58 15.16
CA ALA A 640 10.63 26.05 14.64
C ALA A 640 9.56 26.18 15.74
N ARG A 641 8.58 27.06 15.52
CA ARG A 641 7.37 27.20 16.33
C ARG A 641 6.33 26.19 15.86
N VAL A 642 6.03 25.20 16.69
CA VAL A 642 5.18 24.08 16.29
C VAL A 642 3.72 24.30 16.68
N TYR A 643 2.85 24.25 15.69
CA TYR A 643 1.40 24.15 15.82
C TYR A 643 0.99 22.74 15.44
N ALA A 644 -0.03 22.18 16.09
CA ALA A 644 -0.42 20.80 15.86
C ALA A 644 -1.92 20.61 15.83
N THR A 645 -2.38 19.53 15.19
CA THR A 645 -3.75 19.03 15.40
C THR A 645 -3.75 17.63 16.00
N ALA A 646 -4.65 17.39 16.94
CA ALA A 646 -4.90 16.08 17.54
C ALA A 646 -6.29 16.02 18.18
N SER A 647 -6.80 14.81 18.39
CA SER A 647 -8.03 14.60 19.16
C SER A 647 -7.90 15.13 20.60
N GLY A 648 -8.96 15.72 21.14
CA GLY A 648 -9.01 16.33 22.48
C GLY A 648 -8.18 15.66 23.58
N PRO A 649 -8.35 14.34 23.84
CA PRO A 649 -7.62 13.65 24.91
C PRO A 649 -6.09 13.66 24.80
N LYS A 650 -5.53 13.96 23.62
CA LYS A 650 -4.09 13.95 23.33
C LYS A 650 -3.46 15.34 23.31
N GLN A 651 -4.25 16.41 23.35
CA GLN A 651 -3.78 17.78 23.14
C GLN A 651 -2.89 18.29 24.28
N ALA A 652 -3.28 18.03 25.54
CA ALA A 652 -2.52 18.45 26.71
C ALA A 652 -1.07 17.92 26.67
N ARG A 653 -0.90 16.66 26.27
CA ARG A 653 0.41 16.03 26.17
C ARG A 653 1.30 16.67 25.08
N LEU A 654 0.71 17.06 23.95
CA LEU A 654 1.45 17.74 22.88
C LEU A 654 1.92 19.14 23.30
N LEU A 655 1.13 19.87 24.10
CA LEU A 655 1.54 21.13 24.69
C LEU A 655 2.73 20.95 25.64
N GLU A 656 2.69 19.93 26.51
CA GLU A 656 3.83 19.59 27.39
C GLU A 656 5.10 19.22 26.61
N GLN A 657 4.95 18.65 25.42
CA GLN A 657 6.06 18.27 24.53
C GLN A 657 6.66 19.47 23.77
N GLY A 658 6.08 20.67 23.88
CA GLY A 658 6.63 21.90 23.30
C GLY A 658 5.84 22.48 22.13
N CYS A 659 4.65 21.97 21.81
CA CYS A 659 3.77 22.65 20.86
C CYS A 659 3.36 24.03 21.39
N THR A 660 3.41 25.04 20.52
CA THR A 660 2.93 26.41 20.81
C THR A 660 1.42 26.45 20.98
N ALA A 661 0.69 25.73 20.12
CA ALA A 661 -0.75 25.53 20.25
C ALA A 661 -1.17 24.20 19.61
N VAL A 662 -2.28 23.63 20.08
CA VAL A 662 -2.84 22.39 19.57
C VAL A 662 -4.34 22.56 19.33
N PHE A 663 -4.81 22.11 18.18
CA PHE A 663 -6.21 22.24 17.73
C PHE A 663 -6.86 20.87 17.52
N ASP A 664 -8.19 20.82 17.39
CA ASP A 664 -8.87 19.56 17.12
C ASP A 664 -8.61 19.09 15.67
N SER A 665 -8.13 17.86 15.52
CA SER A 665 -7.90 17.26 14.20
C SER A 665 -9.18 16.78 13.52
N ARG A 666 -10.33 16.79 14.21
CA ARG A 666 -11.63 16.33 13.70
C ARG A 666 -12.57 17.45 13.26
N SER A 667 -12.12 18.69 13.39
CA SER A 667 -12.86 19.89 12.97
C SER A 667 -12.05 20.65 11.92
N LEU A 668 -12.73 21.34 11.01
CA LEU A 668 -12.12 22.32 10.09
C LEU A 668 -11.91 23.68 10.77
N GLU A 669 -12.49 23.88 11.96
CA GLU A 669 -12.41 25.12 12.72
C GLU A 669 -11.01 25.40 13.31
N PHE A 670 -9.99 24.58 13.01
CA PHE A 670 -8.62 24.85 13.47
C PHE A 670 -7.99 26.07 12.80
N VAL A 671 -8.50 26.49 11.63
CA VAL A 671 -7.91 27.58 10.82
C VAL A 671 -7.99 28.92 11.54
N GLU A 672 -9.16 29.34 12.02
CA GLU A 672 -9.30 30.66 12.68
C GLU A 672 -8.47 30.77 13.97
N PRO A 673 -8.48 29.79 14.89
CA PRO A 673 -7.62 29.82 16.08
C PRO A 673 -6.13 29.78 15.72
N LEU A 674 -5.74 29.09 14.66
CA LEU A 674 -4.36 29.07 14.18
C LEU A 674 -3.93 30.43 13.63
N LEU A 675 -4.78 31.06 12.81
CA LEU A 675 -4.55 32.41 12.32
C LEU A 675 -4.44 33.39 13.49
N ALA A 676 -5.34 33.32 14.47
CA ALA A 676 -5.24 34.13 15.68
C ALA A 676 -3.92 33.91 16.43
N ALA A 677 -3.50 32.65 16.61
CA ALA A 677 -2.26 32.29 17.30
C ALA A 677 -0.97 32.64 16.51
N THR A 678 -1.10 32.97 15.22
CA THR A 678 0.00 33.41 14.34
C THR A 678 -0.09 34.90 13.98
N GLY A 679 -1.01 35.65 14.60
CA GLY A 679 -1.20 37.08 14.33
C GLY A 679 -1.77 37.37 12.94
N GLY A 680 -2.55 36.45 12.39
CA GLY A 680 -3.19 36.51 11.07
C GLY A 680 -2.29 36.12 9.90
N ARG A 681 -1.02 35.79 10.16
CA ARG A 681 -0.06 35.44 9.10
C ARG A 681 -0.24 34.01 8.58
N GLY A 682 -0.62 33.05 9.42
CA GLY A 682 -0.56 31.62 9.10
C GLY A 682 0.81 31.00 9.39
N VAL A 683 1.02 29.76 8.92
CA VAL A 683 2.25 28.98 9.12
C VAL A 683 3.13 28.93 7.87
N ASP A 684 4.45 28.91 8.06
CA ASP A 684 5.41 28.86 6.95
C ASP A 684 5.48 27.47 6.29
N VAL A 685 5.18 26.41 7.06
CA VAL A 685 5.14 25.02 6.60
C VAL A 685 3.90 24.30 7.13
N VAL A 686 3.25 23.49 6.29
CA VAL A 686 2.25 22.50 6.71
C VAL A 686 2.80 21.11 6.41
N LEU A 687 2.75 20.20 7.40
CA LEU A 687 2.94 18.76 7.20
C LEU A 687 1.57 18.08 7.31
N ASN A 688 0.98 17.78 6.16
CA ASN A 688 -0.38 17.27 6.06
C ASN A 688 -0.42 15.73 5.97
N SER A 689 -1.43 15.16 6.61
CA SER A 689 -1.81 13.74 6.49
C SER A 689 -3.33 13.55 6.43
N LEU A 690 -4.09 14.64 6.33
CA LEU A 690 -5.55 14.66 6.25
C LEU A 690 -5.97 14.78 4.78
N LYS A 691 -7.26 14.61 4.49
CA LYS A 691 -7.78 14.49 3.12
C LYS A 691 -9.04 15.32 2.90
N GLY A 692 -9.41 15.54 1.63
CA GLY A 692 -10.62 16.28 1.26
C GLY A 692 -10.58 17.71 1.77
N GLU A 693 -11.67 18.20 2.36
CA GLU A 693 -11.82 19.59 2.83
C GLU A 693 -10.76 20.04 3.86
N TRP A 694 -10.07 19.09 4.52
CA TRP A 694 -8.93 19.43 5.38
C TRP A 694 -7.73 19.92 4.59
N VAL A 695 -7.55 19.50 3.34
CA VAL A 695 -6.49 20.01 2.45
C VAL A 695 -6.78 21.49 2.17
N ASP A 696 -8.00 21.84 1.76
CA ASP A 696 -8.44 23.23 1.56
C ASP A 696 -8.18 24.09 2.79
N ALA A 697 -8.68 23.67 3.95
CA ALA A 697 -8.51 24.39 5.21
C ALA A 697 -7.02 24.56 5.60
N SER A 698 -6.20 23.55 5.30
CA SER A 698 -4.76 23.61 5.59
C SER A 698 -4.03 24.57 4.65
N PHE A 699 -4.49 24.74 3.40
CA PHE A 699 -4.00 25.77 2.50
C PHE A 699 -4.37 27.18 2.97
N ASP A 700 -5.55 27.36 3.58
CA ASP A 700 -5.96 28.64 4.17
C ASP A 700 -5.14 28.99 5.43
N ALA A 701 -4.55 27.98 6.08
CA ALA A 701 -3.64 28.17 7.21
C ALA A 701 -2.21 28.57 6.79
N LEU A 702 -1.84 28.49 5.51
CA LEU A 702 -0.49 28.82 5.03
C LEU A 702 -0.24 30.32 4.96
N ALA A 703 0.94 30.71 5.44
CA ALA A 703 1.50 32.04 5.22
C ALA A 703 1.81 32.29 3.73
N PRO A 704 1.95 33.56 3.31
CA PRO A 704 2.41 33.90 1.97
C PRO A 704 3.76 33.25 1.65
N GLY A 705 3.89 32.58 0.50
CA GLY A 705 5.11 31.84 0.14
C GLY A 705 5.29 30.50 0.88
N GLY A 706 4.26 30.03 1.59
CA GLY A 706 4.33 28.84 2.43
C GLY A 706 4.59 27.54 1.66
N ARG A 707 5.05 26.51 2.37
CA ARG A 707 5.32 25.17 1.82
C ARG A 707 4.35 24.16 2.39
N PHE A 708 3.71 23.40 1.52
CA PHE A 708 2.75 22.37 1.89
C PHE A 708 3.33 21.00 1.58
N VAL A 709 3.72 20.25 2.62
CA VAL A 709 4.23 18.89 2.49
C VAL A 709 3.07 17.92 2.66
N GLU A 710 2.72 17.21 1.57
CA GLU A 710 1.59 16.28 1.55
C GLU A 710 2.07 14.83 1.74
N LEU A 711 1.59 14.17 2.79
CA LEU A 711 1.81 12.75 3.06
C LEU A 711 0.62 11.87 2.64
N GLY A 712 -0.54 12.48 2.39
CA GLY A 712 -1.77 11.80 2.00
C GLY A 712 -1.65 11.06 0.67
N LYS A 713 -2.57 10.13 0.45
CA LYS A 713 -2.69 9.33 -0.79
C LYS A 713 -4.10 9.27 -1.36
N ILE A 714 -5.08 9.78 -0.60
CA ILE A 714 -6.50 9.71 -0.94
C ILE A 714 -7.01 11.14 -0.98
N GLU A 715 -7.69 11.51 -2.08
CA GLU A 715 -8.27 12.85 -2.25
C GLU A 715 -7.24 13.97 -2.02
N ILE A 716 -6.01 13.76 -2.49
CA ILE A 716 -4.96 14.80 -2.55
C ILE A 716 -5.07 15.57 -3.86
N TRP A 717 -4.49 16.76 -3.91
CA TRP A 717 -4.46 17.58 -5.11
C TRP A 717 -3.33 17.17 -6.06
N SER A 718 -3.55 17.42 -7.35
CA SER A 718 -2.48 17.54 -8.32
C SER A 718 -1.69 18.83 -8.09
N ARG A 719 -0.48 18.90 -8.66
CA ARG A 719 0.34 20.13 -8.60
C ARG A 719 -0.37 21.31 -9.26
N SER A 720 -1.05 21.08 -10.39
CA SER A 720 -1.79 22.12 -11.11
C SER A 720 -2.94 22.69 -10.28
N GLU A 721 -3.73 21.84 -9.61
CA GLU A 721 -4.82 22.29 -8.74
C GLU A 721 -4.31 23.15 -7.58
N ALA A 722 -3.19 22.75 -6.97
CA ALA A 722 -2.55 23.53 -5.91
C ALA A 722 -2.01 24.88 -6.40
N GLU A 723 -1.37 24.91 -7.58
CA GLU A 723 -0.86 26.13 -8.22
C GLU A 723 -1.98 27.09 -8.61
N GLU A 724 -3.10 26.58 -9.13
CA GLU A 724 -4.28 27.40 -9.44
C GLU A 724 -4.88 28.03 -8.16
N ARG A 725 -4.96 27.25 -7.08
CA ARG A 725 -5.54 27.69 -5.82
C ARG A 725 -4.66 28.67 -5.04
N ARG A 726 -3.35 28.43 -5.01
CA ARG A 726 -2.34 29.23 -4.28
C ARG A 726 -1.04 29.30 -5.10
N PRO A 727 -0.96 30.18 -6.12
CA PRO A 727 0.23 30.31 -6.97
C PRO A 727 1.51 30.72 -6.22
N ASP A 728 1.37 31.33 -5.03
CA ASP A 728 2.49 31.72 -4.18
C ASP A 728 2.99 30.56 -3.29
N ALA A 729 2.21 29.49 -3.11
CA ALA A 729 2.56 28.38 -2.25
C ALA A 729 3.29 27.27 -3.02
N ARG A 730 4.17 26.54 -2.33
CA ARG A 730 4.84 25.35 -2.88
C ARG A 730 4.16 24.10 -2.38
N TYR A 731 3.51 23.36 -3.27
CA TYR A 731 2.91 22.05 -2.97
C TYR A 731 3.91 20.91 -3.22
N LEU A 732 4.18 20.12 -2.19
CA LEU A 732 5.26 19.14 -2.12
C LEU A 732 4.71 17.76 -1.70
N PRO A 733 3.95 17.07 -2.57
CA PRO A 733 3.58 15.68 -2.34
C PRO A 733 4.79 14.78 -2.51
N PHE A 734 4.94 13.78 -1.64
CA PHE A 734 5.96 12.76 -1.81
C PHE A 734 5.53 11.38 -1.30
N ASP A 735 6.22 10.34 -1.78
CA ASP A 735 6.16 9.00 -1.22
C ASP A 735 7.56 8.57 -0.81
N LEU A 736 7.77 8.26 0.47
CA LEU A 736 9.08 7.84 0.94
C LEU A 736 9.52 6.51 0.27
N LEU A 737 8.59 5.65 -0.16
CA LEU A 737 8.94 4.45 -0.91
C LEU A 737 9.48 4.76 -2.31
N GLU A 738 8.96 5.79 -2.97
CA GLU A 738 9.46 6.23 -4.27
C GLU A 738 10.85 6.87 -4.14
N VAL A 739 11.04 7.67 -3.09
CA VAL A 739 12.35 8.23 -2.75
C VAL A 739 13.36 7.12 -2.48
N ALA A 740 13.00 6.10 -1.69
CA ALA A 740 13.90 4.99 -1.40
C ALA A 740 14.16 4.08 -2.61
N ALA A 741 13.19 3.95 -3.52
CA ALA A 741 13.39 3.24 -4.76
C ALA A 741 14.44 3.96 -5.61
N ALA A 742 14.33 5.28 -5.74
CA ALA A 742 15.19 6.13 -6.55
C ALA A 742 16.58 6.38 -5.94
N GLU A 743 16.64 6.71 -4.65
CA GLU A 743 17.83 7.13 -3.92
C GLU A 743 18.01 6.29 -2.63
N PRO A 744 18.28 4.99 -2.75
CA PRO A 744 18.41 4.09 -1.60
C PRO A 744 19.52 4.52 -0.64
N LEU A 745 20.64 5.03 -1.16
CA LEU A 745 21.77 5.50 -0.35
C LEU A 745 21.45 6.77 0.45
N LEU A 746 20.59 7.66 -0.08
CA LEU A 746 20.11 8.82 0.67
C LEU A 746 19.31 8.36 1.89
N VAL A 747 18.39 7.42 1.68
CA VAL A 747 17.53 6.87 2.75
C VAL A 747 18.38 6.12 3.78
N ARG A 748 19.37 5.36 3.33
CA ARG A 748 20.36 4.72 4.20
C ARG A 748 21.10 5.74 5.07
N GLY A 749 21.63 6.80 4.46
CA GLY A 749 22.37 7.85 5.17
C GLY A 749 21.49 8.56 6.21
N LEU A 750 20.23 8.85 5.88
CA LEU A 750 19.26 9.40 6.84
C LEU A 750 19.00 8.45 8.02
N LEU A 751 18.94 7.14 7.77
CA LEU A 751 18.74 6.14 8.82
C LEU A 751 19.98 5.99 9.71
N GLU A 752 21.18 5.96 9.14
CA GLU A 752 22.44 5.93 9.89
C GLU A 752 22.59 7.17 10.77
N GLN A 753 22.29 8.36 10.21
CA GLN A 753 22.32 9.61 10.97
C GLN A 753 21.28 9.62 12.10
N LEU A 754 20.06 9.13 11.85
CA LEU A 754 19.02 9.00 12.89
C LEU A 754 19.50 8.12 14.06
N LEU A 755 20.14 6.99 13.78
CA LEU A 755 20.66 6.10 14.82
C LEU A 755 21.77 6.78 15.63
N ALA A 756 22.66 7.53 14.97
CA ALA A 756 23.68 8.31 15.65
C ALA A 756 23.08 9.42 16.53
N ASP A 757 22.06 10.13 16.02
CA ASP A 757 21.35 11.18 16.74
C ASP A 757 20.60 10.64 17.97
N LEU A 758 20.00 9.45 17.88
CA LEU A 758 19.39 8.76 19.01
C LEU A 758 20.44 8.40 20.08
N GLN A 759 21.59 7.86 19.67
CA GLN A 759 22.69 7.54 20.61
C GLN A 759 23.26 8.79 21.29
N ALA A 760 23.33 9.91 20.57
CA ALA A 760 23.76 11.20 21.09
C ALA A 760 22.69 11.90 21.95
N GLY A 761 21.47 11.34 22.04
CA GLY A 761 20.34 11.95 22.76
C GLY A 761 19.77 13.19 22.08
N VAL A 762 20.06 13.39 20.79
CA VAL A 762 19.48 14.47 19.97
C VAL A 762 17.99 14.23 19.72
N TYR A 763 17.63 12.97 19.47
CA TYR A 763 16.24 12.50 19.41
C TYR A 763 15.96 11.49 20.51
N SER A 764 14.67 11.35 20.85
CA SER A 764 14.16 10.35 21.79
C SER A 764 13.31 9.31 21.05
N LEU A 765 13.32 8.07 21.56
CA LEU A 765 12.39 7.04 21.10
C LEU A 765 10.94 7.50 21.25
N LEU A 766 10.11 7.13 20.27
CA LEU A 766 8.67 7.42 20.31
C LEU A 766 7.97 6.54 21.35
N PRO A 767 6.84 6.98 21.93
CA PRO A 767 5.96 6.10 22.69
C PRO A 767 5.62 4.86 21.86
N LEU A 768 5.82 3.68 22.44
CA LEU A 768 5.74 2.41 21.74
C LEU A 768 4.72 1.49 22.40
N GLN A 769 3.84 0.90 21.59
CA GLN A 769 2.95 -0.17 21.99
C GLN A 769 3.28 -1.43 21.19
N SER A 770 3.72 -2.48 21.89
CA SER A 770 4.12 -3.75 21.29
C SER A 770 3.01 -4.79 21.43
N PHE A 771 2.72 -5.48 20.33
CA PHE A 771 1.79 -6.60 20.26
C PHE A 771 2.55 -7.84 19.81
N ALA A 772 2.28 -8.99 20.42
CA ALA A 772 2.71 -10.26 19.84
C ALA A 772 1.94 -10.50 18.52
N ILE A 773 2.55 -11.20 17.57
CA ILE A 773 1.99 -11.37 16.23
C ILE A 773 0.61 -12.04 16.20
N GLU A 774 0.29 -12.80 17.24
CA GLU A 774 -1.02 -13.41 17.47
C GLU A 774 -2.12 -12.36 17.67
N HIS A 775 -1.76 -11.19 18.21
CA HIS A 775 -2.64 -10.06 18.46
C HIS A 775 -2.61 -9.01 17.34
N THR A 776 -2.18 -9.38 16.14
CA THR A 776 -2.14 -8.48 14.97
C THR A 776 -3.49 -7.79 14.72
N VAL A 777 -4.61 -8.52 14.79
CA VAL A 777 -5.94 -7.92 14.58
C VAL A 777 -6.25 -6.83 15.62
N GLU A 778 -5.86 -7.03 16.87
CA GLU A 778 -6.04 -6.04 17.94
C GLU A 778 -5.18 -4.81 17.71
N ALA A 779 -3.94 -4.99 17.25
CA ALA A 779 -3.05 -3.90 16.88
C ALA A 779 -3.64 -3.05 15.74
N PHE A 780 -4.19 -3.69 14.69
CA PHE A 780 -4.90 -3.01 13.60
C PHE A 780 -6.14 -2.26 14.10
N ARG A 781 -6.97 -2.87 14.96
CA ARG A 781 -8.14 -2.19 15.55
C ARG A 781 -7.76 -0.96 16.37
N LEU A 782 -6.72 -1.06 17.19
CA LEU A 782 -6.22 0.05 18.01
C LEU A 782 -5.78 1.23 17.13
N MET A 783 -5.09 0.92 16.03
CA MET A 783 -4.64 1.92 15.07
C MET A 783 -5.80 2.53 14.28
N ALA A 784 -6.74 1.71 13.80
CA ALA A 784 -7.94 2.15 13.08
C ALA A 784 -8.82 3.10 13.91
N GLN A 785 -8.94 2.85 15.22
CA GLN A 785 -9.66 3.73 16.15
C GLN A 785 -8.89 5.01 16.51
N ALA A 786 -7.66 5.17 15.98
CA ALA A 786 -6.75 6.26 16.31
C ALA A 786 -6.54 6.46 17.82
N ARG A 787 -6.59 5.38 18.62
CA ARG A 787 -6.43 5.44 20.08
C ARG A 787 -4.97 5.39 20.54
N HIS A 788 -4.09 4.81 19.73
CA HIS A 788 -2.66 4.75 20.00
C HIS A 788 -2.00 6.15 20.05
N VAL A 789 -0.86 6.23 20.75
CA VAL A 789 0.05 7.39 20.74
C VAL A 789 1.42 6.88 20.34
N GLY A 790 2.10 7.58 19.44
CA GLY A 790 3.38 7.14 18.89
C GLY A 790 3.24 5.97 17.92
N LYS A 791 4.01 4.89 18.13
CA LYS A 791 4.12 3.75 17.20
C LYS A 791 3.55 2.46 17.79
N VAL A 792 2.98 1.66 16.89
CA VAL A 792 2.56 0.28 17.17
C VAL A 792 3.55 -0.64 16.45
N VAL A 793 4.03 -1.66 17.17
CA VAL A 793 4.95 -2.67 16.64
C VAL A 793 4.38 -4.05 16.89
N ILE A 794 4.60 -4.94 15.95
CA ILE A 794 4.23 -6.35 16.04
C ILE A 794 5.51 -7.17 16.15
N ARG A 795 5.68 -7.89 17.26
CA ARG A 795 6.84 -8.76 17.51
C ARG A 795 6.52 -10.20 17.12
N GLN A 796 7.50 -10.87 16.53
CA GLN A 796 7.43 -12.30 16.25
C GLN A 796 7.48 -13.10 17.57
N PRO A 797 6.96 -14.34 17.61
CA PRO A 797 7.06 -15.17 18.80
C PRO A 797 8.53 -15.47 19.05
N GLU A 798 8.91 -15.50 20.33
CA GLU A 798 10.24 -15.98 20.73
C GLU A 798 10.36 -17.44 20.30
N ARG A 799 11.01 -17.69 19.16
CA ARG A 799 11.38 -19.05 18.76
C ARG A 799 12.56 -19.45 19.63
N PRO A 800 12.49 -20.55 20.41
CA PRO A 800 13.69 -21.08 21.02
C PRO A 800 14.70 -21.33 19.90
N ALA A 801 15.95 -20.91 20.11
CA ALA A 801 17.02 -21.16 19.16
C ALA A 801 17.07 -22.68 18.90
N ALA A 802 16.95 -23.06 17.62
CA ALA A 802 17.05 -24.44 17.18
C ALA A 802 18.46 -25.01 17.45
#